data_AF-A0A7W8XSR1-F1
#
_entry.id   AF-A0A7W8XSR1-F1
#
_cell.length_a   1.000
_cell.length_b   1.000
_cell.length_c   1.000
_cell.angle_alpha   90.00
_cell.angle_beta   90.00
_cell.angle_gamma   90.00
#
_symmetry.space_group_name_H-M   'P 1'
#
loop_
_entity.id
_entity.type
_entity.pdbx_description
1 polymer ?
#
loop_
_entity_poly.entity_id
_entity_poly.type
_entity_poly.pdbx_seq_one_letter_code
_entity_poly.pdbx_strand_id
1 'polypeptide(L)'
;MIRVWSHRPQFLHLGLFIVAYVLGCGFAQSLAIVPGTGISIWPPSGLFIATLILVPRQSWPWWVLAGCIAELLSNFLWFQSPLAAAFLIYAGNALEAMTGAWLVNRICGRPVRLETLQELLAFVLLAAVIAPIVSATIGSATLAWFDMQSQSFVTAWPLWWIGDATGVLIVAPLALVVLQNWRGETRLSPARWLEACLLGLIFLGFAALSLSGVLPFSYIVMPPLLWAAVRFEFKGAAVTLTLLALITALFTITGAGQFVGDPGSQKHNQIMLQLFLAISACSALIVAAISRQHQLALATLRQSVEALRERENELSQLVNMVPVQIRRLTPEGEPTFFNKRLLDFFGLDDVAQLDKPGMSRLSAAIKTLVHPEDSPRLLETVHRSLATGEPYSMKYRMRRADGVYRWVDGRWEPLRDQSGTIVQWFAISIDIDDEVRAQALLRESERQLRQLIDAVPALIWSATPEGAPSYINKRLMDTVGVTLEDLVAPDGSLSLADVYTEDRQEVKQALAHSFETGTPFAMTYRQHRSDGTYRWTEGRAEPLRDPEGRIVEWYGVCLDIDDLVTAQEALRQSERRYRDLFHYMPIGLAQVDAGKLIPLFKELRAQGVTELKTYIDEHPEFLPRALEALEVEEVNRHIVDMFGAKDAEEMYGPITRYWQPGIATIRRSIEARYRGEEVFQEETKVARMDGSAIDVLFTTARPGAIADKSLVGFIDITERKKAEEALRNREREFSQIVDMVPSLLWRLDPTGEPVYFSRRTIEFFGLNIGAYDGPELSGLAATIAALVHPDDAARLTETLNRSLATGETFSLNYRLRRADGVYRWMSGRAEPLRDESGTIVQWYGLSHDIDDQLRIEEELRVRERSLWQLVETLPAMIDCAAPDGEPVYRNPQLRDFLGYKLEDLDRTGKSRLAGTLDAGVHPDDLQGVKENYAHSLSTGEPYARRHRLRRFDGEYRWIETRAAPMRNPEGAIVQWNVICIDIDGEVRAQEELQVAREGLARASQAASLAELSASIAHEVNQPLAAVVANSHACQRWLMAEPPNIERAEKTVERIIRDANSAADVVSRIRALFKQSIDTRIHTALSSVINEARSLMADEASRHRVKMDVKIDSDLPFIAIDRVQIQQVLINLIRNGMDAMGAISDDRLIGIRVRHMGDVIQTEIRDRGPGIEFPERIFEPFFTTKENGMGMGLAICRSIVELHGGRLWAEKNEPRGATFTFTLPVEMKAAQ
;
A
#
# COMPACT_ATOMS: atom_id res chain seq x y z
N MET A 1 8.47 -5.31 61.92
CA MET A 1 8.28 -3.84 61.76
C MET A 1 9.22 -3.17 60.72
N ILE A 2 10.14 -3.87 60.05
CA ILE A 2 11.23 -3.23 59.29
C ILE A 2 10.79 -2.51 57.98
N ARG A 3 9.69 -2.94 57.31
CA ARG A 3 9.30 -2.42 55.98
C ARG A 3 8.77 -0.97 55.91
N VAL A 4 8.44 -0.32 57.02
CA VAL A 4 7.87 1.07 57.01
C VAL A 4 8.94 2.14 56.79
N TRP A 5 10.19 1.86 57.16
CA TRP A 5 11.27 2.85 57.17
C TRP A 5 11.92 3.09 55.79
N SER A 6 11.71 2.20 54.82
CA SER A 6 12.32 2.30 53.48
C SER A 6 11.58 3.24 52.51
N HIS A 7 10.32 3.59 52.78
CA HIS A 7 9.50 4.47 51.94
C HIS A 7 9.36 5.87 52.55
N ARG A 8 10.47 6.37 53.11
CA ARG A 8 10.53 7.67 53.80
C ARG A 8 10.38 8.83 52.81
N PRO A 9 9.44 9.77 53.00
CA PRO A 9 9.45 11.05 52.29
C PRO A 9 10.71 11.85 52.59
N GLN A 10 11.10 12.76 51.69
CA GLN A 10 12.18 13.71 51.98
C GLN A 10 11.81 14.60 53.17
N PHE A 11 12.73 14.78 54.12
CA PHE A 11 12.53 15.62 55.31
C PHE A 11 11.99 17.02 55.00
N LEU A 12 12.47 17.65 53.92
CA LEU A 12 12.00 18.98 53.50
C LEU A 12 10.49 19.00 53.23
N HIS A 13 9.94 17.96 52.59
CA HIS A 13 8.51 17.88 52.30
C HIS A 13 7.67 17.62 53.56
N LEU A 14 8.20 16.84 54.52
CA LEU A 14 7.57 16.66 55.84
C LEU A 14 7.59 17.97 56.65
N GLY A 15 8.69 18.72 56.62
CA GLY A 15 8.82 20.02 57.28
C GLY A 15 7.90 21.08 56.69
N LEU A 16 7.85 21.19 55.36
CA LEU A 16 6.91 22.09 54.66
C LEU A 16 5.45 21.75 54.99
N PHE A 17 5.09 20.47 55.08
CA PHE A 17 3.76 20.04 55.50
C PHE A 17 3.47 20.41 56.96
N ILE A 18 4.40 20.20 57.89
CA ILE A 18 4.23 20.61 59.30
C ILE A 18 4.00 22.13 59.39
N VAL A 19 4.80 22.93 58.67
CA VAL A 19 4.66 24.40 58.65
C VAL A 19 3.30 24.81 58.06
N ALA A 20 2.90 24.26 56.92
CA ALA A 20 1.62 24.56 56.29
C ALA A 20 0.41 24.12 57.13
N TYR A 21 0.53 22.99 57.85
CA TYR A 21 -0.49 22.50 58.78
C TYR A 21 -0.64 23.43 59.98
N VAL A 22 0.47 23.84 60.62
CA VAL A 22 0.48 24.77 61.77
C VAL A 22 -0.04 26.16 61.40
N LEU A 23 0.27 26.65 60.19
CA LEU A 23 -0.30 27.88 59.65
C LEU A 23 -1.80 27.73 59.34
N GLY A 24 -2.24 26.57 58.83
CA GLY A 24 -3.65 26.24 58.63
C GLY A 24 -4.46 26.22 59.93
N CYS A 25 -3.91 25.66 61.00
CA CYS A 25 -4.47 25.72 62.35
C CYS A 25 -4.56 27.17 62.87
N GLY A 26 -3.51 27.98 62.69
CA GLY A 26 -3.51 29.39 63.07
C GLY A 26 -4.56 30.21 62.32
N PHE A 27 -4.76 29.94 61.03
CA PHE A 27 -5.84 30.55 60.24
C PHE A 27 -7.23 30.14 60.75
N ALA A 28 -7.45 28.85 61.03
CA ALA A 28 -8.70 28.35 61.62
C ALA A 28 -9.02 29.04 62.96
N GLN A 29 -8.00 29.19 63.82
CA GLN A 29 -8.15 29.89 65.10
C GLN A 29 -8.42 31.39 64.93
N SER A 30 -7.82 32.05 63.92
CA SER A 30 -8.13 33.46 63.61
C SER A 30 -9.59 33.65 63.18
N LEU A 31 -10.17 32.67 62.48
CA LEU A 31 -11.60 32.65 62.15
C LEU A 31 -12.50 32.32 63.34
N ALA A 32 -11.96 31.77 64.44
CA ALA A 32 -12.70 31.42 65.65
C ALA A 32 -12.79 32.59 66.67
N ILE A 33 -12.37 33.81 66.28
CA ILE A 33 -12.43 35.03 67.10
C ILE A 33 -13.88 35.47 67.43
N VAL A 34 -14.88 34.95 66.70
CA VAL A 34 -16.31 35.14 67.01
C VAL A 34 -16.67 34.35 68.30
N PRO A 35 -17.14 35.01 69.38
CA PRO A 35 -17.37 34.33 70.66
C PRO A 35 -18.36 33.16 70.64
N GLY A 36 -18.04 32.10 71.40
CA GLY A 36 -19.00 31.11 71.87
C GLY A 36 -19.19 29.84 71.02
N THR A 37 -18.46 29.64 69.92
CA THR A 37 -18.56 28.42 69.08
C THR A 37 -17.26 27.66 68.90
N GLY A 38 -16.13 28.35 68.68
CA GLY A 38 -14.76 27.80 68.63
C GLY A 38 -14.41 26.79 67.52
N ILE A 39 -15.39 26.10 66.96
CA ILE A 39 -15.27 25.22 65.79
C ILE A 39 -15.38 26.09 64.53
N SER A 40 -14.43 25.98 63.60
CA SER A 40 -14.35 26.85 62.42
C SER A 40 -13.97 26.09 61.15
N ILE A 41 -13.67 26.79 60.05
CA ILE A 41 -13.14 26.18 58.82
C ILE A 41 -11.77 25.58 59.11
N TRP A 42 -11.51 24.34 58.66
CA TRP A 42 -10.29 23.59 59.00
C TRP A 42 -9.38 23.30 57.78
N PRO A 43 -8.55 24.26 57.34
CA PRO A 43 -7.51 24.04 56.32
C PRO A 43 -6.65 22.77 56.46
N PRO A 44 -6.27 22.32 57.68
CA PRO A 44 -5.39 21.17 57.83
C PRO A 44 -5.96 19.86 57.26
N SER A 45 -7.28 19.62 57.33
CA SER A 45 -7.90 18.44 56.72
C SER A 45 -7.67 18.40 55.20
N GLY A 46 -7.97 19.50 54.50
CA GLY A 46 -7.78 19.58 53.06
C GLY A 46 -6.32 19.40 52.61
N LEU A 47 -5.39 20.03 53.33
CA LEU A 47 -3.94 19.83 53.11
C LEU A 47 -3.51 18.37 53.31
N PHE A 48 -4.01 17.72 54.36
CA PHE A 48 -3.66 16.35 54.73
C PHE A 48 -4.24 15.33 53.74
N ILE A 49 -5.52 15.49 53.35
CA ILE A 49 -6.16 14.68 52.31
C ILE A 49 -5.41 14.82 50.97
N ALA A 50 -5.13 16.04 50.49
CA ALA A 50 -4.41 16.24 49.23
C ALA A 50 -3.02 15.60 49.24
N THR A 51 -2.30 15.73 50.36
CA THR A 51 -0.98 15.10 50.55
C THR A 51 -1.09 13.58 50.47
N LEU A 52 -2.01 12.96 51.24
CA LEU A 52 -2.23 11.51 51.21
C LEU A 52 -2.77 11.00 49.87
N ILE A 53 -3.51 11.83 49.12
CA ILE A 53 -3.98 11.52 47.77
C ILE A 53 -2.82 11.31 46.80
N LEU A 54 -1.81 12.18 46.83
CA LEU A 54 -0.68 12.13 45.89
C LEU A 54 0.38 11.08 46.28
N VAL A 55 0.73 10.98 47.56
CA VAL A 55 1.88 10.17 48.01
C VAL A 55 1.58 8.66 48.07
N PRO A 56 2.58 7.76 47.92
CA PRO A 56 2.38 6.31 48.05
C PRO A 56 1.83 5.90 49.42
N ARG A 57 0.89 4.94 49.46
CA ARG A 57 0.28 4.44 50.72
C ARG A 57 1.31 3.92 51.73
N GLN A 58 2.44 3.42 51.25
CA GLN A 58 3.59 2.97 52.06
C GLN A 58 4.22 4.10 52.89
N SER A 59 4.09 5.35 52.44
CA SER A 59 4.62 6.53 53.12
C SER A 59 3.65 7.18 54.12
N TRP A 60 2.37 6.79 54.11
CA TRP A 60 1.33 7.40 54.95
C TRP A 60 1.67 7.48 56.45
N PRO A 61 2.31 6.46 57.10
CA PRO A 61 2.70 6.57 58.51
C PRO A 61 3.64 7.73 58.83
N TRP A 62 4.47 8.17 57.87
CA TRP A 62 5.35 9.34 58.04
C TRP A 62 4.57 10.66 58.03
N TRP A 63 3.55 10.75 57.18
CA TRP A 63 2.68 11.92 57.09
C TRP A 63 1.73 12.01 58.29
N VAL A 64 1.26 10.86 58.80
CA VAL A 64 0.52 10.78 60.07
C VAL A 64 1.41 11.23 61.24
N LEU A 65 2.62 10.69 61.37
CA LEU A 65 3.54 11.13 62.44
C LEU A 65 3.87 12.63 62.35
N ALA A 66 4.07 13.16 61.14
CA ALA A 66 4.28 14.59 60.91
C ALA A 66 3.05 15.43 61.28
N GLY A 67 1.84 15.00 60.90
CA GLY A 67 0.58 15.66 61.29
C GLY A 67 0.35 15.65 62.81
N CYS A 68 0.72 14.58 63.50
CA CYS A 68 0.63 14.50 64.96
C CYS A 68 1.55 15.51 65.65
N ILE A 69 2.80 15.64 65.17
CA ILE A 69 3.75 16.66 65.63
C ILE A 69 3.23 18.07 65.32
N ALA A 70 2.63 18.27 64.14
CA ALA A 70 2.04 19.54 63.75
C ALA A 70 0.85 19.93 64.65
N GLU A 71 -0.10 19.04 64.91
CA GLU A 71 -1.27 19.32 65.75
C GLU A 71 -0.89 19.57 67.22
N LEU A 72 0.08 18.84 67.76
CA LEU A 72 0.59 19.09 69.12
C LEU A 72 1.29 20.46 69.23
N LEU A 73 2.02 20.87 68.19
CA LEU A 73 2.63 22.20 68.10
C LEU A 73 1.56 23.29 67.90
N SER A 74 0.56 23.06 67.06
CA SER A 74 -0.61 23.94 66.89
C SER A 74 -1.39 24.13 68.19
N ASN A 75 -1.59 23.06 68.96
CA ASN A 75 -2.25 23.16 70.26
C ASN A 75 -1.45 24.04 71.24
N PHE A 76 -0.13 23.85 71.29
CA PHE A 76 0.75 24.67 72.13
C PHE A 76 0.86 26.14 71.68
N LEU A 77 0.66 26.44 70.40
CA LEU A 77 0.72 27.81 69.88
C LEU A 77 -0.64 28.53 69.90
N TRP A 78 -1.73 27.84 69.58
CA TRP A 78 -3.00 28.48 69.20
C TRP A 78 -4.19 28.13 70.11
N PHE A 79 -4.30 26.89 70.60
CA PHE A 79 -5.55 26.38 71.22
C PHE A 79 -5.49 26.09 72.72
N GLN A 80 -4.29 25.84 73.28
CA GLN A 80 -4.04 25.52 74.70
C GLN A 80 -4.99 24.46 75.31
N SER A 81 -5.52 23.54 74.50
CA SER A 81 -6.46 22.52 74.93
C SER A 81 -5.77 21.37 75.68
N PRO A 82 -6.47 20.64 76.56
CA PRO A 82 -5.89 19.50 77.28
C PRO A 82 -5.24 18.51 76.31
N LEU A 83 -4.01 18.06 76.59
CA LEU A 83 -3.23 17.24 75.65
C LEU A 83 -3.95 15.95 75.22
N ALA A 84 -4.75 15.35 76.12
CA ALA A 84 -5.58 14.19 75.79
C ALA A 84 -6.69 14.52 74.78
N ALA A 85 -7.35 15.67 74.92
CA ALA A 85 -8.38 16.14 73.98
C ALA A 85 -7.77 16.51 72.63
N ALA A 86 -6.64 17.24 72.63
CA ALA A 86 -5.92 17.58 71.40
C ALA A 86 -5.44 16.33 70.63
N PHE A 87 -4.99 15.28 71.33
CA PHE A 87 -4.60 14.03 70.70
C PHE A 87 -5.80 13.22 70.15
N LEU A 88 -6.97 13.26 70.81
CA LEU A 88 -8.18 12.61 70.31
C LEU A 88 -8.75 13.34 69.09
N ILE A 89 -8.76 14.68 69.09
CA ILE A 89 -9.09 15.51 67.93
C ILE A 89 -8.13 15.20 66.77
N TYR A 90 -6.82 15.15 67.04
CA TYR A 90 -5.82 14.74 66.03
C TYR A 90 -6.14 13.37 65.42
N ALA A 91 -6.46 12.38 66.25
CA ALA A 91 -6.79 11.03 65.79
C ALA A 91 -8.03 11.02 64.87
N GLY A 92 -9.03 11.86 65.16
CA GLY A 92 -10.17 12.10 64.27
C GLY A 92 -9.74 12.64 62.90
N ASN A 93 -9.01 13.76 62.89
CA ASN A 93 -8.49 14.42 61.69
C ASN A 93 -7.59 13.49 60.84
N ALA A 94 -6.80 12.63 61.49
CA ALA A 94 -5.95 11.65 60.80
C ALA A 94 -6.75 10.49 60.18
N LEU A 95 -7.77 9.99 60.88
CA LEU A 95 -8.64 8.93 60.37
C LEU A 95 -9.53 9.42 59.23
N GLU A 96 -10.06 10.64 59.33
CA GLU A 96 -10.70 11.38 58.23
C GLU A 96 -9.75 11.43 57.02
N ALA A 97 -8.54 11.98 57.19
CA ALA A 97 -7.62 12.22 56.07
C ALA A 97 -7.21 10.92 55.37
N MET A 98 -6.93 9.86 56.14
CA MET A 98 -6.65 8.53 55.60
C MET A 98 -7.85 7.91 54.89
N THR A 99 -9.08 8.11 55.40
CA THR A 99 -10.31 7.55 54.82
C THR A 99 -10.66 8.24 53.51
N GLY A 100 -10.69 9.58 53.47
CA GLY A 100 -10.97 10.36 52.26
C GLY A 100 -9.95 10.07 51.16
N ALA A 101 -8.65 10.09 51.50
CA ALA A 101 -7.60 9.74 50.55
C ALA A 101 -7.65 8.26 50.11
N TRP A 102 -8.13 7.33 50.94
CA TRP A 102 -8.27 5.92 50.56
C TRP A 102 -9.41 5.72 49.57
N LEU A 103 -10.56 6.36 49.82
CA LEU A 103 -11.76 6.30 48.99
C LEU A 103 -11.53 6.92 47.61
N VAL A 104 -11.03 8.17 47.55
CA VAL A 104 -10.81 8.87 46.26
C VAL A 104 -9.82 8.11 45.38
N ASN A 105 -8.69 7.66 45.92
CA ASN A 105 -7.72 6.84 45.16
C ASN A 105 -8.27 5.47 44.71
N ARG A 106 -9.34 4.96 45.34
CA ARG A 106 -9.97 3.70 44.95
C ARG A 106 -10.94 3.86 43.78
N ILE A 107 -11.58 5.03 43.65
CA ILE A 107 -12.62 5.28 42.65
C ILE A 107 -12.08 6.07 41.44
N CYS A 108 -11.17 7.03 41.66
CA CYS A 108 -10.59 7.85 40.59
C CYS A 108 -9.31 7.25 39.97
N GLY A 109 -8.78 6.16 40.51
CA GLY A 109 -7.46 5.63 40.13
C GLY A 109 -6.30 6.54 40.56
N ARG A 110 -5.13 6.40 39.91
CA ARG A 110 -3.97 7.28 40.09
C ARG A 110 -3.28 7.56 38.75
N PRO A 111 -2.78 8.80 38.51
CA PRO A 111 -2.86 9.97 39.39
C PRO A 111 -4.23 10.67 39.30
N VAL A 112 -4.82 10.99 40.45
CA VAL A 112 -6.04 11.81 40.53
C VAL A 112 -5.68 13.26 40.16
N ARG A 113 -6.42 13.88 39.24
CA ARG A 113 -6.16 15.27 38.80
C ARG A 113 -7.37 16.19 38.91
N LEU A 114 -8.58 15.65 39.08
CA LEU A 114 -9.84 16.40 39.16
C LEU A 114 -10.14 17.18 37.87
N GLU A 115 -9.68 16.68 36.73
CA GLU A 115 -9.86 17.29 35.40
C GLU A 115 -11.19 16.88 34.75
N THR A 116 -11.84 15.83 35.25
CA THR A 116 -13.16 15.35 34.82
C THR A 116 -14.23 15.60 35.88
N LEU A 117 -15.49 15.77 35.44
CA LEU A 117 -16.62 15.91 36.36
C LEU A 117 -16.79 14.68 37.28
N GLN A 118 -16.49 13.47 36.77
CA GLN A 118 -16.57 12.24 37.55
C GLN A 118 -15.53 12.19 38.69
N GLU A 119 -14.26 12.52 38.40
CA GLU A 119 -13.22 12.61 39.43
C GLU A 119 -13.58 13.66 40.48
N LEU A 120 -14.10 14.81 40.08
CA LEU A 120 -14.46 15.89 40.99
C LEU A 120 -15.66 15.52 41.87
N LEU A 121 -16.74 14.97 41.30
CA LEU A 121 -17.90 14.55 42.09
C LEU A 121 -17.53 13.44 43.07
N ALA A 122 -16.67 12.50 42.67
CA ALA A 122 -16.11 11.50 43.57
C ALA A 122 -15.25 12.15 44.66
N PHE A 123 -14.42 13.14 44.34
CA PHE A 123 -13.64 13.88 45.34
C PHE A 123 -14.54 14.61 46.35
N VAL A 124 -15.50 15.41 45.89
CA VAL A 124 -16.46 16.14 46.74
C VAL A 124 -17.21 15.17 47.65
N LEU A 125 -17.80 14.10 47.10
CA LEU A 125 -18.59 13.15 47.87
C LEU A 125 -17.74 12.36 48.88
N LEU A 126 -16.59 11.84 48.47
CA LEU A 126 -15.81 10.89 49.28
C LEU A 126 -14.90 11.60 50.29
N ALA A 127 -14.28 12.72 49.91
CA ALA A 127 -13.30 13.43 50.73
C ALA A 127 -13.86 14.64 51.46
N ALA A 128 -14.85 15.36 50.91
CA ALA A 128 -15.44 16.53 51.57
C ALA A 128 -16.80 16.29 52.24
N VAL A 129 -17.56 15.27 51.83
CA VAL A 129 -18.87 14.95 52.44
C VAL A 129 -18.77 13.75 53.39
N ILE A 130 -18.20 12.63 52.92
CA ILE A 130 -18.16 11.37 53.69
C ILE A 130 -17.01 11.32 54.70
N ALA A 131 -15.77 11.63 54.32
CA ALA A 131 -14.64 11.55 55.24
C ALA A 131 -14.78 12.42 56.51
N PRO A 132 -15.26 13.68 56.45
CA PRO A 132 -15.38 14.55 57.63
C PRO A 132 -16.42 14.08 58.66
N ILE A 133 -17.24 13.07 58.34
CA ILE A 133 -18.12 12.42 59.34
C ILE A 133 -17.26 11.77 60.44
N VAL A 134 -16.05 11.30 60.11
CA VAL A 134 -15.13 10.65 61.05
C VAL A 134 -14.55 11.66 62.05
N SER A 135 -13.97 12.75 61.55
CA SER A 135 -13.42 13.84 62.37
C SER A 135 -14.52 14.54 63.18
N ALA A 136 -15.64 14.91 62.56
CA ALA A 136 -16.76 15.56 63.25
C ALA A 136 -17.34 14.71 64.40
N THR A 137 -17.44 13.39 64.22
CA THR A 137 -17.92 12.49 65.28
C THR A 137 -16.92 12.38 66.42
N ILE A 138 -15.63 12.22 66.13
CA ILE A 138 -14.58 12.06 67.16
C ILE A 138 -14.31 13.40 67.88
N GLY A 139 -14.20 14.50 67.15
CA GLY A 139 -14.00 15.84 67.69
C GLY A 139 -15.16 16.31 68.57
N SER A 140 -16.41 16.12 68.11
CA SER A 140 -17.60 16.52 68.88
C SER A 140 -17.84 15.64 70.10
N ALA A 141 -17.50 14.35 70.04
CA ALA A 141 -17.50 13.49 71.21
C ALA A 141 -16.42 13.92 72.21
N THR A 142 -15.25 14.33 71.72
CA THR A 142 -14.15 14.84 72.56
C THR A 142 -14.53 16.15 73.25
N LEU A 143 -15.08 17.14 72.53
CA LEU A 143 -15.53 18.40 73.14
C LEU A 143 -16.55 18.15 74.26
N ALA A 144 -17.56 17.31 74.01
CA ALA A 144 -18.59 16.99 74.99
C ALA A 144 -18.07 16.19 76.18
N TRP A 145 -17.05 15.33 75.99
CA TRP A 145 -16.44 14.53 77.06
C TRP A 145 -15.57 15.37 78.02
N PHE A 146 -14.92 16.42 77.50
CA PHE A 146 -14.05 17.32 78.26
C PHE A 146 -14.73 18.66 78.65
N ASP A 147 -16.05 18.78 78.46
CA ASP A 147 -16.88 19.99 78.64
C ASP A 147 -16.27 21.27 78.01
N MET A 148 -15.65 21.10 76.84
CA MET A 148 -14.92 22.16 76.18
C MET A 148 -15.88 23.15 75.52
N GLN A 149 -15.75 24.43 75.88
CA GLN A 149 -16.53 25.55 75.34
C GLN A 149 -18.05 25.40 75.51
N SER A 150 -18.50 24.55 76.45
CA SER A 150 -19.91 24.24 76.73
C SER A 150 -20.71 23.77 75.51
N GLN A 151 -20.06 23.15 74.52
CA GLN A 151 -20.75 22.58 73.36
C GLN A 151 -21.17 21.12 73.62
N SER A 152 -22.46 20.84 73.48
CA SER A 152 -22.96 19.46 73.41
C SER A 152 -22.53 18.79 72.08
N PHE A 153 -22.49 17.45 72.06
CA PHE A 153 -22.24 16.68 70.83
C PHE A 153 -23.12 17.14 69.66
N VAL A 154 -24.43 17.27 69.89
CA VAL A 154 -25.43 17.64 68.86
C VAL A 154 -25.22 19.07 68.35
N THR A 155 -24.71 19.97 69.19
CA THR A 155 -24.46 21.38 68.81
C THR A 155 -23.06 21.61 68.20
N ALA A 156 -22.12 20.69 68.40
CA ALA A 156 -20.78 20.70 67.81
C ALA A 156 -20.73 19.99 66.45
N TRP A 157 -21.35 18.80 66.33
CA TRP A 157 -21.23 17.92 65.18
C TRP A 157 -21.49 18.58 63.81
N PRO A 158 -22.57 19.34 63.58
CA PRO A 158 -22.80 19.97 62.28
C PRO A 158 -21.82 21.12 61.98
N LEU A 159 -21.39 21.89 62.99
CA LEU A 159 -20.36 22.93 62.83
C LEU A 159 -19.01 22.32 62.43
N TRP A 160 -18.67 21.17 63.03
CA TRP A 160 -17.42 20.47 62.77
C TRP A 160 -17.42 19.85 61.38
N TRP A 161 -18.48 19.12 61.03
CA TRP A 161 -18.63 18.48 59.73
C TRP A 161 -18.58 19.49 58.57
N ILE A 162 -19.28 20.62 58.67
CA ILE A 162 -19.23 21.67 57.64
C ILE A 162 -17.87 22.39 57.65
N GLY A 163 -17.26 22.61 58.82
CA GLY A 163 -15.94 23.25 58.96
C GLY A 163 -14.81 22.50 58.27
N ASP A 164 -14.74 21.19 58.51
CA ASP A 164 -13.79 20.28 57.85
C ASP A 164 -14.10 20.17 56.35
N ALA A 165 -15.36 19.93 55.97
CA ALA A 165 -15.79 19.86 54.57
C ALA A 165 -15.39 21.13 53.77
N THR A 166 -15.56 22.31 54.37
CA THR A 166 -15.15 23.60 53.78
C THR A 166 -13.64 23.67 53.63
N GLY A 167 -12.88 23.22 54.63
CA GLY A 167 -11.43 23.11 54.59
C GLY A 167 -10.94 22.21 53.45
N VAL A 168 -11.57 21.04 53.26
CA VAL A 168 -11.29 20.13 52.15
C VAL A 168 -11.59 20.78 50.80
N LEU A 169 -12.78 21.36 50.62
CA LEU A 169 -13.21 21.93 49.33
C LEU A 169 -12.37 23.12 48.85
N ILE A 170 -11.72 23.86 49.77
CA ILE A 170 -10.88 25.01 49.40
C ILE A 170 -9.41 24.59 49.29
N VAL A 171 -8.88 23.94 50.31
CA VAL A 171 -7.42 23.77 50.48
C VAL A 171 -6.90 22.54 49.77
N ALA A 172 -7.70 21.47 49.63
CA ALA A 172 -7.24 20.29 48.89
C ALA A 172 -7.07 20.57 47.38
N PRO A 173 -8.01 21.23 46.66
CA PRO A 173 -7.78 21.66 45.28
C PRO A 173 -6.54 22.53 45.10
N LEU A 174 -6.32 23.52 45.99
CA LEU A 174 -5.11 24.36 45.95
C LEU A 174 -3.85 23.53 46.14
N ALA A 175 -3.81 22.66 47.16
CA ALA A 175 -2.67 21.80 47.44
C ALA A 175 -2.39 20.83 46.28
N LEU A 176 -3.43 20.27 45.65
CA LEU A 176 -3.29 19.45 44.44
C LEU A 176 -2.70 20.27 43.27
N VAL A 177 -3.20 21.48 43.01
CA VAL A 177 -2.64 22.38 41.98
C VAL A 177 -1.17 22.70 42.25
N VAL A 178 -0.82 23.11 43.46
CA VAL A 178 0.56 23.48 43.83
C VAL A 178 1.49 22.26 43.74
N LEU A 179 1.14 21.14 44.37
CA LEU A 179 2.00 19.95 44.43
C LEU A 179 2.15 19.25 43.07
N GLN A 180 1.15 19.31 42.18
CA GLN A 180 1.26 18.74 40.83
C GLN A 180 2.04 19.66 39.87
N ASN A 181 1.88 20.99 39.97
CA ASN A 181 2.52 21.94 39.05
C ASN A 181 3.94 22.37 39.49
N TRP A 182 4.41 21.97 40.68
CA TRP A 182 5.74 22.30 41.23
C TRP A 182 6.94 21.96 40.31
N ARG A 183 6.74 21.12 39.27
CA ARG A 183 7.78 20.72 38.31
C ARG A 183 7.48 21.08 36.84
N GLY A 184 6.46 21.89 36.56
CA GLY A 184 6.02 22.19 35.19
C GLY A 184 6.20 23.65 34.79
N GLU A 185 6.83 23.92 33.64
CA GLU A 185 6.87 25.25 33.03
C GLU A 185 5.51 25.62 32.41
N THR A 186 4.54 26.03 33.23
CA THR A 186 3.27 26.59 32.73
C THR A 186 3.44 28.05 32.28
N ARG A 187 3.99 28.25 31.08
CA ARG A 187 4.09 29.58 30.44
C ARG A 187 2.70 30.08 30.03
N LEU A 188 2.10 30.95 30.84
CA LEU A 188 0.87 31.68 30.46
C LEU A 188 1.20 32.74 29.40
N SER A 189 0.31 32.92 28.42
CA SER A 189 0.44 33.99 27.43
C SER A 189 0.23 35.38 28.06
N PRO A 190 0.77 36.47 27.47
CA PRO A 190 0.59 37.82 27.99
C PRO A 190 -0.86 38.23 28.21
N ALA A 191 -1.77 37.80 27.31
CA ALA A 191 -3.21 38.02 27.44
C ALA A 191 -3.80 37.30 28.68
N ARG A 192 -3.44 36.03 28.91
CA ARG A 192 -3.89 35.28 30.11
C ARG A 192 -3.32 35.86 31.40
N TRP A 193 -2.10 36.40 31.37
CA TRP A 193 -1.54 37.16 32.50
C TRP A 193 -2.35 38.45 32.76
N LEU A 194 -2.65 39.23 31.73
CA LEU A 194 -3.42 40.47 31.85
C LEU A 194 -4.85 40.20 32.38
N GLU A 195 -5.51 39.17 31.87
CA GLU A 195 -6.81 38.68 32.38
C GLU A 195 -6.73 38.26 33.87
N ALA A 196 -5.66 37.59 34.29
CA ALA A 196 -5.48 37.18 35.69
C ALA A 196 -5.19 38.39 36.61
N CYS A 197 -4.42 39.38 36.14
CA CYS A 197 -4.20 40.64 36.86
C CYS A 197 -5.50 41.47 36.97
N LEU A 198 -6.29 41.55 35.89
CA LEU A 198 -7.60 42.19 35.89
C LEU A 198 -8.57 41.53 36.87
N LEU A 199 -8.59 40.19 36.90
CA LEU A 199 -9.38 39.42 37.87
C LEU A 199 -8.96 39.72 39.32
N GLY A 200 -7.65 39.78 39.61
CA GLY A 200 -7.13 40.18 40.92
C GLY A 200 -7.56 41.60 41.31
N LEU A 201 -7.52 42.55 40.38
CA LEU A 201 -8.01 43.92 40.58
C LEU A 201 -9.53 43.98 40.81
N ILE A 202 -10.32 43.12 40.16
CA ILE A 202 -11.77 43.00 40.39
C ILE A 202 -12.07 42.49 41.81
N PHE A 203 -11.37 41.45 42.26
CA PHE A 203 -11.50 40.96 43.64
C PHE A 203 -11.09 42.02 44.68
N LEU A 204 -10.01 42.78 44.44
CA LEU A 204 -9.59 43.91 45.29
C LEU A 204 -10.61 45.06 45.28
N GLY A 205 -11.20 45.37 44.12
CA GLY A 205 -12.24 46.39 43.98
C GLY A 205 -13.53 46.03 44.71
N PHE A 206 -14.00 44.79 44.57
CA PHE A 206 -15.16 44.29 45.33
C PHE A 206 -14.89 44.19 46.83
N ALA A 207 -13.66 43.87 47.23
CA ALA A 207 -13.24 43.96 48.63
C ALA A 207 -13.38 45.40 49.15
N ALA A 208 -12.81 46.39 48.45
CA ALA A 208 -12.91 47.80 48.83
C ALA A 208 -14.36 48.33 48.86
N LEU A 209 -15.20 47.93 47.91
CA LEU A 209 -16.62 48.31 47.85
C LEU A 209 -17.51 47.67 48.93
N SER A 210 -17.12 46.51 49.45
CA SER A 210 -17.78 45.93 50.63
C SER A 210 -17.33 46.63 51.91
N LEU A 211 -16.06 47.02 52.02
CA LEU A 211 -15.54 47.77 53.18
C LEU A 211 -16.14 49.19 53.29
N SER A 212 -16.57 49.79 52.17
CA SER A 212 -17.33 51.05 52.18
C SER A 212 -18.83 50.88 52.47
N GLY A 213 -19.30 49.65 52.71
CA GLY A 213 -20.70 49.34 53.05
C GLY A 213 -21.69 49.51 51.90
N VAL A 214 -21.22 49.79 50.68
CA VAL A 214 -22.09 50.12 49.53
C VAL A 214 -22.81 48.88 49.00
N LEU A 215 -22.16 47.72 48.95
CA LEU A 215 -22.74 46.48 48.43
C LEU A 215 -22.26 45.21 49.16
N PRO A 216 -23.13 44.19 49.31
CA PRO A 216 -22.78 42.83 49.76
C PRO A 216 -21.65 42.14 48.97
N PHE A 217 -20.55 41.80 49.65
CA PHE A 217 -19.48 40.96 49.08
C PHE A 217 -19.97 39.57 48.67
N SER A 218 -20.83 38.93 49.50
CA SER A 218 -21.22 37.53 49.31
C SER A 218 -22.00 37.28 48.01
N TYR A 219 -22.83 38.24 47.58
CA TYR A 219 -23.60 38.14 46.35
C TYR A 219 -22.78 38.52 45.10
N ILE A 220 -21.79 39.40 45.23
CA ILE A 220 -21.03 39.95 44.08
C ILE A 220 -19.80 39.12 43.72
N VAL A 221 -19.27 38.33 44.65
CA VAL A 221 -18.08 37.51 44.40
C VAL A 221 -18.36 36.22 43.62
N MET A 222 -19.62 35.82 43.47
CA MET A 222 -19.99 34.63 42.67
C MET A 222 -19.73 34.79 41.16
N PRO A 223 -20.17 35.87 40.47
CA PRO A 223 -19.82 36.11 39.06
C PRO A 223 -18.32 36.05 38.71
N PRO A 224 -17.37 36.76 39.39
CA PRO A 224 -15.95 36.66 39.05
C PRO A 224 -15.35 35.30 39.41
N LEU A 225 -15.86 34.62 40.44
CA LEU A 225 -15.45 33.26 40.82
C LEU A 225 -15.85 32.23 39.75
N LEU A 226 -17.10 32.27 39.28
CA LEU A 226 -17.58 31.40 38.21
C LEU A 226 -16.94 31.74 36.85
N TRP A 227 -16.69 33.03 36.58
CA TRP A 227 -15.92 33.45 35.41
C TRP A 227 -14.49 32.92 35.45
N ALA A 228 -13.82 32.96 36.62
CA ALA A 228 -12.50 32.37 36.79
C ALA A 228 -12.49 30.85 36.60
N ALA A 229 -13.51 30.15 37.10
CA ALA A 229 -13.71 28.73 36.89
C ALA A 229 -13.92 28.36 35.41
N VAL A 230 -14.66 29.17 34.65
CA VAL A 230 -14.87 29.01 33.20
C VAL A 230 -13.62 29.37 32.39
N ARG A 231 -12.92 30.46 32.76
CA ARG A 231 -11.82 31.03 31.94
C ARG A 231 -10.46 30.40 32.21
N PHE A 232 -10.19 30.01 33.45
CA PHE A 232 -8.91 29.46 33.91
C PHE A 232 -9.03 28.05 34.48
N GLU A 233 -10.18 27.39 34.24
CA GLU A 233 -10.48 26.00 34.64
C GLU A 233 -10.26 25.76 36.15
N PHE A 234 -9.92 24.51 36.50
CA PHE A 234 -9.67 24.05 37.87
C PHE A 234 -8.59 24.87 38.59
N LYS A 235 -7.55 25.32 37.87
CA LYS A 235 -6.48 26.16 38.44
C LYS A 235 -7.01 27.54 38.83
N GLY A 236 -7.84 28.14 37.98
CA GLY A 236 -8.54 29.40 38.27
C GLY A 236 -9.45 29.30 39.48
N ALA A 237 -10.29 28.27 39.52
CA ALA A 237 -11.20 28.01 40.64
C ALA A 237 -10.44 27.82 41.96
N ALA A 238 -9.43 26.95 42.02
CA ALA A 238 -8.69 26.69 43.26
C ALA A 238 -7.99 27.96 43.84
N VAL A 239 -7.40 28.79 42.97
CA VAL A 239 -6.74 30.03 43.40
C VAL A 239 -7.75 31.10 43.83
N THR A 240 -8.85 31.29 43.08
CA THR A 240 -9.87 32.29 43.43
C THR A 240 -10.72 31.90 44.64
N LEU A 241 -10.98 30.61 44.86
CA LEU A 241 -11.59 30.11 46.10
C LEU A 241 -10.70 30.37 47.33
N THR A 242 -9.39 30.19 47.19
CA THR A 242 -8.44 30.51 48.26
C THR A 242 -8.43 32.01 48.54
N LEU A 243 -8.39 32.85 47.50
CA LEU A 243 -8.45 34.31 47.63
C LEU A 243 -9.76 34.77 48.29
N LEU A 244 -10.90 34.20 47.87
CA LEU A 244 -12.22 34.41 48.46
C LEU A 244 -12.23 34.04 49.95
N ALA A 245 -11.71 32.87 50.32
CA ALA A 245 -11.64 32.43 51.71
C ALA A 245 -10.77 33.38 52.57
N LEU A 246 -9.62 33.82 52.05
CA LEU A 246 -8.73 34.77 52.72
C LEU A 246 -9.38 36.15 52.91
N ILE A 247 -10.02 36.72 51.88
CA ILE A 247 -10.71 38.02 51.97
C ILE A 247 -11.90 37.94 52.93
N THR A 248 -12.72 36.88 52.83
CA THR A 248 -13.88 36.70 53.71
C THR A 248 -13.46 36.48 55.16
N ALA A 249 -12.35 35.78 55.40
CA ALA A 249 -11.76 35.63 56.73
C ALA A 249 -11.28 36.97 57.28
N LEU A 250 -10.53 37.74 56.49
CA LEU A 250 -10.08 39.08 56.89
C LEU A 250 -11.27 39.97 57.29
N PHE A 251 -12.34 39.99 56.50
CA PHE A 251 -13.53 40.79 56.79
C PHE A 251 -14.29 40.33 58.04
N THR A 252 -14.36 39.01 58.27
CA THR A 252 -14.96 38.46 59.50
C THR A 252 -14.14 38.86 60.73
N ILE A 253 -12.81 38.82 60.62
CA ILE A 253 -11.87 39.20 61.71
C ILE A 253 -11.91 40.70 61.99
N THR A 254 -11.99 41.57 60.97
CA THR A 254 -12.04 43.03 61.15
C THR A 254 -13.43 43.57 61.51
N GLY A 255 -14.43 42.71 61.72
CA GLY A 255 -15.80 43.13 62.03
C GLY A 255 -16.57 43.75 60.85
N ALA A 256 -16.00 43.76 59.65
CA ALA A 256 -16.55 44.43 58.47
C ALA A 256 -17.27 43.48 57.49
N GLY A 257 -17.24 42.17 57.76
CA GLY A 257 -17.89 41.15 56.95
C GLY A 257 -19.38 40.99 57.26
N GLN A 258 -20.16 40.58 56.26
CA GLN A 258 -21.60 40.37 56.40
C GLN A 258 -21.99 39.19 57.30
N PHE A 259 -21.03 38.34 57.65
CA PHE A 259 -21.18 37.24 58.59
C PHE A 259 -20.84 37.66 60.04
N VAL A 260 -20.66 38.95 60.29
CA VAL A 260 -20.53 39.55 61.63
C VAL A 260 -21.90 40.00 62.12
N GLY A 261 -22.20 39.83 63.40
CA GLY A 261 -23.50 40.19 63.98
C GLY A 261 -23.54 40.07 65.51
N ASP A 262 -24.70 40.41 66.06
CA ASP A 262 -24.96 40.42 67.50
C ASP A 262 -24.70 39.04 68.16
N PRO A 263 -24.32 38.99 69.46
CA PRO A 263 -23.98 37.73 70.14
C PRO A 263 -25.03 36.60 70.03
N GLY A 264 -26.32 36.94 69.90
CA GLY A 264 -27.39 35.96 69.72
C GLY A 264 -27.45 35.30 68.33
N SER A 265 -26.88 35.90 67.29
CA SER A 265 -26.89 35.40 65.91
C SER A 265 -25.53 34.89 65.41
N GLN A 266 -24.44 35.09 66.18
CA GLN A 266 -23.08 34.71 65.81
C GLN A 266 -22.93 33.25 65.36
N LYS A 267 -23.51 32.27 66.10
CA LYS A 267 -23.49 30.85 65.70
C LYS A 267 -24.20 30.59 64.36
N HIS A 268 -25.29 31.32 64.08
CA HIS A 268 -25.98 31.22 62.80
C HIS A 268 -25.14 31.80 61.66
N ASN A 269 -24.54 32.98 61.87
CA ASN A 269 -23.72 33.64 60.86
C ASN A 269 -22.45 32.84 60.53
N GLN A 270 -21.85 32.15 61.51
CA GLN A 270 -20.70 31.28 61.26
C GLN A 270 -21.07 30.04 60.43
N ILE A 271 -22.23 29.42 60.70
CA ILE A 271 -22.76 28.34 59.85
C ILE A 271 -23.01 28.87 58.43
N MET A 272 -23.56 30.07 58.28
CA MET A 272 -23.77 30.70 56.98
C MET A 272 -22.45 31.04 56.26
N LEU A 273 -21.40 31.44 56.96
CA LEU A 273 -20.06 31.64 56.41
C LEU A 273 -19.44 30.33 55.88
N GLN A 274 -19.50 29.26 56.69
CA GLN A 274 -19.01 27.94 56.30
C GLN A 274 -19.79 27.40 55.10
N LEU A 275 -21.14 27.41 55.16
CA LEU A 275 -22.00 26.98 54.05
C LEU A 275 -21.79 27.84 52.79
N PHE A 276 -21.66 29.16 52.93
CA PHE A 276 -21.37 30.05 51.80
C PHE A 276 -20.07 29.66 51.10
N LEU A 277 -18.99 29.42 51.86
CA LEU A 277 -17.69 29.05 51.28
C LEU A 277 -17.68 27.61 50.74
N ALA A 278 -18.35 26.66 51.39
CA ALA A 278 -18.50 25.29 50.89
C ALA A 278 -19.31 25.23 49.59
N ILE A 279 -20.44 25.96 49.52
CA ILE A 279 -21.27 26.06 48.31
C ILE A 279 -20.50 26.79 47.21
N SER A 280 -19.82 27.90 47.52
CA SER A 280 -18.93 28.60 46.58
C SER A 280 -17.89 27.65 45.97
N ALA A 281 -17.22 26.86 46.81
CA ALA A 281 -16.19 25.93 46.39
C ALA A 281 -16.75 24.79 45.55
N CYS A 282 -17.81 24.12 46.01
CA CYS A 282 -18.48 23.06 45.27
C CYS A 282 -18.96 23.56 43.90
N SER A 283 -19.67 24.69 43.85
CA SER A 283 -20.19 25.27 42.60
C SER A 283 -19.08 25.70 41.64
N ALA A 284 -18.04 26.40 42.11
CA ALA A 284 -16.96 26.88 41.25
C ALA A 284 -16.11 25.72 40.69
N LEU A 285 -15.83 24.68 41.49
CA LEU A 285 -15.12 23.51 41.01
C LEU A 285 -15.96 22.72 39.99
N ILE A 286 -17.26 22.52 40.26
CA ILE A 286 -18.17 21.82 39.33
C ILE A 286 -18.27 22.58 38.01
N VAL A 287 -18.42 23.91 38.05
CA VAL A 287 -18.43 24.75 36.84
C VAL A 287 -17.09 24.69 36.11
N ALA A 288 -15.95 24.64 36.80
CA ALA A 288 -14.65 24.46 36.16
C ALA A 288 -14.51 23.11 35.44
N ALA A 289 -14.96 22.01 36.07
CA ALA A 289 -14.92 20.68 35.48
C ALA A 289 -15.87 20.55 34.27
N ILE A 290 -17.11 21.04 34.40
CA ILE A 290 -18.09 21.09 33.30
C ILE A 290 -17.55 21.97 32.16
N SER A 291 -17.01 23.15 32.47
CA SER A 291 -16.51 24.08 31.45
C SER A 291 -15.34 23.46 30.67
N ARG A 292 -14.37 22.85 31.36
CA ARG A 292 -13.25 22.15 30.70
C ARG A 292 -13.74 20.99 29.83
N GLN A 293 -14.65 20.14 30.35
CA GLN A 293 -15.23 19.04 29.59
C GLN A 293 -16.02 19.52 28.37
N HIS A 294 -16.73 20.65 28.48
CA HIS A 294 -17.48 21.27 27.40
C HIS A 294 -16.58 21.96 26.35
N GLN A 295 -15.50 22.62 26.76
CA GLN A 295 -14.50 23.19 25.84
C GLN A 295 -13.81 22.10 25.01
N LEU A 296 -13.43 20.99 25.64
CA LEU A 296 -12.90 19.82 24.94
C LEU A 296 -13.93 19.25 23.95
N ALA A 297 -15.19 19.07 24.37
CA ALA A 297 -16.25 18.58 23.49
C ALA A 297 -16.57 19.54 22.32
N LEU A 298 -16.58 20.86 22.54
CA LEU A 298 -16.80 21.86 21.50
C LEU A 298 -15.65 21.95 20.49
N ALA A 299 -14.40 21.79 20.95
CA ALA A 299 -13.25 21.74 20.06
C ALA A 299 -13.35 20.53 19.10
N THR A 300 -13.62 19.34 19.64
CA THR A 300 -13.84 18.13 18.84
C THR A 300 -15.06 18.27 17.92
N LEU A 301 -16.15 18.87 18.40
CA LEU A 301 -17.36 19.05 17.59
C LEU A 301 -17.15 20.02 16.42
N ARG A 302 -16.47 21.15 16.62
CA ARG A 302 -16.16 22.10 15.52
C ARG A 302 -15.30 21.47 14.45
N GLN A 303 -14.18 20.84 14.85
CA GLN A 303 -13.33 20.07 13.94
C GLN A 303 -14.09 18.96 13.19
N SER A 304 -15.15 18.40 13.78
CA SER A 304 -15.99 17.42 13.08
C SER A 304 -17.05 18.04 12.15
N VAL A 305 -17.49 19.28 12.38
CA VAL A 305 -18.60 19.95 11.66
C VAL A 305 -18.12 20.83 10.52
N GLU A 306 -16.98 21.52 10.68
CA GLU A 306 -16.35 22.29 9.61
C GLU A 306 -15.92 21.33 8.51
N ALA A 307 -15.06 20.36 8.85
CA ALA A 307 -14.71 19.25 7.97
C ALA A 307 -15.95 18.57 7.35
N LEU A 308 -17.05 18.35 8.09
CA LEU A 308 -18.28 17.72 7.54
C LEU A 308 -18.98 18.49 6.41
N ARG A 309 -18.66 19.76 6.19
CA ARG A 309 -19.19 20.53 5.05
C ARG A 309 -18.34 20.41 3.80
N GLU A 310 -17.04 20.17 3.93
CA GLU A 310 -16.13 20.35 2.80
C GLU A 310 -16.18 19.18 1.78
N ARG A 311 -16.20 17.88 2.17
CA ARG A 311 -16.56 16.81 1.19
C ARG A 311 -18.01 16.93 0.71
N GLU A 312 -18.96 17.54 1.44
CA GLU A 312 -20.32 17.72 0.87
C GLU A 312 -20.30 18.69 -0.32
N ASN A 313 -19.48 19.74 -0.27
CA ASN A 313 -19.23 20.62 -1.41
C ASN A 313 -18.33 19.95 -2.47
N GLU A 314 -17.21 19.36 -2.08
CA GLU A 314 -16.26 18.72 -3.02
C GLU A 314 -16.89 17.55 -3.79
N LEU A 315 -17.62 16.64 -3.13
CA LEU A 315 -18.34 15.53 -3.81
C LEU A 315 -19.40 16.05 -4.79
N SER A 316 -20.05 17.17 -4.45
CA SER A 316 -20.98 17.84 -5.36
C SER A 316 -20.25 18.43 -6.58
N GLN A 317 -19.01 18.91 -6.42
CA GLN A 317 -18.18 19.30 -7.56
C GLN A 317 -17.74 18.10 -8.40
N LEU A 318 -17.24 17.00 -7.81
CA LEU A 318 -16.83 15.79 -8.55
C LEU A 318 -17.90 15.32 -9.53
N VAL A 319 -19.14 15.09 -9.06
CA VAL A 319 -20.24 14.57 -9.89
C VAL A 319 -20.60 15.51 -11.05
N ASN A 320 -20.25 16.80 -10.94
CA ASN A 320 -20.41 17.80 -12.00
C ASN A 320 -19.21 17.92 -12.96
N MET A 321 -18.01 17.45 -12.56
CA MET A 321 -16.83 17.36 -13.44
C MET A 321 -16.84 16.10 -14.31
N VAL A 322 -17.37 14.98 -13.82
CA VAL A 322 -17.37 13.70 -14.55
C VAL A 322 -17.92 13.90 -15.98
N PRO A 323 -17.17 13.54 -17.05
CA PRO A 323 -17.47 13.85 -18.45
C PRO A 323 -18.64 13.07 -19.08
N VAL A 324 -19.54 12.54 -18.24
CA VAL A 324 -20.70 11.75 -18.61
C VAL A 324 -21.98 12.51 -18.21
N GLN A 325 -23.06 12.31 -18.95
CA GLN A 325 -24.35 12.92 -18.63
C GLN A 325 -25.06 12.17 -17.50
N ILE A 326 -24.87 12.58 -16.25
CA ILE A 326 -25.38 11.88 -15.06
C ILE A 326 -26.73 12.45 -14.62
N ARG A 327 -27.67 11.56 -14.27
CA ARG A 327 -28.95 11.89 -13.63
C ARG A 327 -29.26 10.94 -12.48
N ARG A 328 -29.86 11.48 -11.41
CA ARG A 328 -30.32 10.77 -10.21
C ARG A 328 -31.83 10.94 -10.05
N LEU A 329 -32.53 9.88 -9.71
CA LEU A 329 -33.99 9.83 -9.63
C LEU A 329 -34.46 9.18 -8.30
N THR A 330 -35.69 9.47 -7.89
CA THR A 330 -36.35 8.81 -6.74
C THR A 330 -36.58 7.32 -7.00
N PRO A 331 -36.92 6.47 -5.99
CA PRO A 331 -37.26 5.06 -6.23
C PRO A 331 -38.32 4.82 -7.30
N GLU A 332 -39.26 5.76 -7.42
CA GLU A 332 -40.38 5.77 -8.39
C GLU A 332 -39.95 6.24 -9.80
N GLY A 333 -38.69 6.67 -9.96
CA GLY A 333 -38.10 7.09 -11.23
C GLY A 333 -38.21 8.58 -11.55
N GLU A 334 -38.57 9.47 -10.60
CA GLU A 334 -38.67 10.91 -10.90
C GLU A 334 -37.31 11.63 -10.82
N PRO A 335 -36.86 12.38 -11.84
CA PRO A 335 -35.59 13.10 -11.82
C PRO A 335 -35.48 14.10 -10.65
N THR A 336 -34.42 13.96 -9.84
CA THR A 336 -34.12 14.84 -8.69
C THR A 336 -32.86 15.70 -8.88
N PHE A 337 -31.96 15.27 -9.75
CA PHE A 337 -30.69 15.94 -10.03
C PHE A 337 -30.17 15.50 -11.40
N PHE A 338 -29.75 16.44 -12.23
CA PHE A 338 -28.92 16.23 -13.40
C PHE A 338 -27.57 16.91 -13.10
N ASN A 339 -26.45 16.29 -13.52
CA ASN A 339 -25.18 16.99 -13.46
C ASN A 339 -25.12 18.10 -14.52
N LYS A 340 -24.26 19.09 -14.31
CA LYS A 340 -24.15 20.28 -15.15
C LYS A 340 -23.99 19.93 -16.63
N ARG A 341 -23.20 18.90 -16.97
CA ARG A 341 -22.98 18.45 -18.34
C ARG A 341 -24.25 17.99 -19.07
N LEU A 342 -25.21 17.40 -18.35
CA LEU A 342 -26.52 17.02 -18.90
C LEU A 342 -27.47 18.22 -19.00
N LEU A 343 -27.41 19.16 -18.05
CA LEU A 343 -28.12 20.43 -18.11
C LEU A 343 -27.66 21.28 -19.31
N ASP A 344 -26.35 21.46 -19.48
CA ASP A 344 -25.72 22.18 -20.60
C ASP A 344 -26.04 21.52 -21.97
N PHE A 345 -26.06 20.18 -22.06
CA PHE A 345 -26.38 19.47 -23.32
C PHE A 345 -27.82 19.71 -23.80
N PHE A 346 -28.77 19.87 -22.87
CA PHE A 346 -30.16 20.19 -23.17
C PHE A 346 -30.48 21.69 -23.18
N GLY A 347 -29.60 22.54 -22.64
CA GLY A 347 -29.83 23.98 -22.51
C GLY A 347 -30.85 24.32 -21.41
N LEU A 348 -30.77 23.65 -20.26
CA LEU A 348 -31.66 23.82 -19.10
C LEU A 348 -30.85 24.33 -17.91
N ASP A 349 -31.35 25.32 -17.16
CA ASP A 349 -30.64 25.78 -15.94
C ASP A 349 -30.90 24.88 -14.73
N ASP A 350 -32.06 24.21 -14.69
CA ASP A 350 -32.50 23.34 -13.60
C ASP A 350 -33.42 22.22 -14.14
N VAL A 351 -33.35 21.04 -13.54
CA VAL A 351 -34.25 19.89 -13.73
C VAL A 351 -35.71 20.27 -13.50
N ALA A 352 -35.98 21.25 -12.63
CA ALA A 352 -37.31 21.81 -12.37
C ALA A 352 -37.98 22.41 -13.62
N GLN A 353 -37.21 22.85 -14.64
CA GLN A 353 -37.79 23.37 -15.90
C GLN A 353 -38.54 22.31 -16.72
N LEU A 354 -38.42 21.03 -16.36
CA LEU A 354 -39.12 19.92 -17.01
C LEU A 354 -40.48 19.58 -16.37
N ASP A 355 -40.89 20.28 -15.31
CA ASP A 355 -42.20 20.07 -14.69
C ASP A 355 -43.36 20.52 -15.59
N LYS A 356 -44.32 19.60 -15.82
CA LYS A 356 -45.49 19.83 -16.67
C LYS A 356 -46.78 19.39 -15.96
N PRO A 357 -47.83 20.23 -15.89
CA PRO A 357 -49.06 19.90 -15.17
C PRO A 357 -49.68 18.57 -15.61
N GLY A 358 -49.90 17.66 -14.66
CA GLY A 358 -50.55 16.36 -14.92
C GLY A 358 -49.66 15.29 -15.58
N MET A 359 -48.34 15.44 -15.58
CA MET A 359 -47.40 14.44 -16.11
C MET A 359 -46.19 14.26 -15.18
N SER A 360 -45.66 13.04 -15.09
CA SER A 360 -44.38 12.79 -14.40
C SER A 360 -43.24 13.54 -15.06
N ARG A 361 -42.29 14.04 -14.27
CA ARG A 361 -41.11 14.78 -14.76
C ARG A 361 -40.26 13.87 -15.65
N LEU A 362 -40.19 12.58 -15.34
CA LEU A 362 -39.63 11.54 -16.22
C LEU A 362 -40.30 11.48 -17.60
N SER A 363 -41.64 11.38 -17.65
CA SER A 363 -42.38 11.32 -18.92
C SER A 363 -42.26 12.62 -19.72
N ALA A 364 -42.23 13.76 -19.02
CA ALA A 364 -42.02 15.06 -19.63
C ALA A 364 -40.61 15.17 -20.24
N ALA A 365 -39.57 14.70 -19.53
CA ALA A 365 -38.20 14.68 -20.01
C ALA A 365 -38.06 13.85 -21.30
N ILE A 366 -38.41 12.56 -21.28
CA ILE A 366 -38.20 11.67 -22.44
C ILE A 366 -38.96 12.20 -23.67
N LYS A 367 -40.24 12.58 -23.53
CA LYS A 367 -41.05 13.09 -24.65
C LYS A 367 -40.60 14.44 -25.21
N THR A 368 -39.75 15.18 -24.50
CA THR A 368 -39.24 16.50 -24.95
C THR A 368 -37.83 16.40 -25.52
N LEU A 369 -37.04 15.40 -25.08
CA LEU A 369 -35.58 15.38 -25.22
C LEU A 369 -35.03 14.15 -25.98
N VAL A 370 -35.89 13.22 -26.42
CA VAL A 370 -35.54 12.01 -27.17
C VAL A 370 -36.23 12.02 -28.54
N HIS A 371 -35.66 11.34 -29.54
CA HIS A 371 -36.24 11.29 -30.89
C HIS A 371 -37.64 10.65 -30.88
N PRO A 372 -38.63 11.17 -31.65
CA PRO A 372 -40.01 10.68 -31.58
C PRO A 372 -40.20 9.19 -31.90
N GLU A 373 -39.33 8.62 -32.74
CA GLU A 373 -39.35 7.17 -33.06
C GLU A 373 -38.80 6.31 -31.92
N ASP A 374 -37.80 6.81 -31.18
CA ASP A 374 -37.12 6.06 -30.12
C ASP A 374 -37.82 6.21 -28.77
N SER A 375 -38.51 7.34 -28.56
CA SER A 375 -39.16 7.71 -27.30
C SER A 375 -40.17 6.68 -26.76
N PRO A 376 -41.04 6.03 -27.57
CA PRO A 376 -41.97 5.01 -27.07
C PRO A 376 -41.24 3.78 -26.56
N ARG A 377 -40.23 3.31 -27.32
CA ARG A 377 -39.39 2.15 -27.00
C ARG A 377 -38.57 2.38 -25.73
N LEU A 378 -38.04 3.60 -25.56
CA LEU A 378 -37.33 4.00 -24.34
C LEU A 378 -38.27 4.10 -23.13
N LEU A 379 -39.46 4.72 -23.28
CA LEU A 379 -40.46 4.80 -22.20
C LEU A 379 -40.92 3.41 -21.73
N GLU A 380 -41.12 2.47 -22.65
CA GLU A 380 -41.48 1.10 -22.27
C GLU A 380 -40.35 0.41 -21.49
N THR A 381 -39.11 0.53 -21.97
CA THR A 381 -37.92 -0.02 -21.31
C THR A 381 -37.72 0.57 -19.91
N VAL A 382 -37.87 1.89 -19.76
CA VAL A 382 -37.76 2.58 -18.47
C VAL A 382 -38.86 2.13 -17.50
N HIS A 383 -40.14 2.13 -17.91
CA HIS A 383 -41.22 1.69 -17.01
C HIS A 383 -41.07 0.21 -16.62
N ARG A 384 -40.57 -0.65 -17.51
CA ARG A 384 -40.27 -2.05 -17.21
C ARG A 384 -39.13 -2.19 -16.20
N SER A 385 -38.05 -1.42 -16.37
CA SER A 385 -36.92 -1.34 -15.43
C SER A 385 -37.38 -0.87 -14.05
N LEU A 386 -38.16 0.22 -13.96
CA LEU A 386 -38.73 0.71 -12.70
C LEU A 386 -39.66 -0.32 -12.01
N ALA A 387 -40.45 -1.08 -12.79
CA ALA A 387 -41.39 -2.07 -12.24
C ALA A 387 -40.74 -3.40 -11.81
N THR A 388 -39.64 -3.81 -12.43
CA THR A 388 -38.86 -5.02 -12.06
C THR A 388 -37.76 -4.71 -11.03
N GLY A 389 -37.25 -3.49 -11.04
CA GLY A 389 -36.04 -3.11 -10.31
C GLY A 389 -34.75 -3.63 -10.94
N GLU A 390 -34.77 -3.94 -12.24
CA GLU A 390 -33.60 -4.40 -13.01
C GLU A 390 -32.97 -3.23 -13.79
N PRO A 391 -31.64 -3.19 -13.96
CA PRO A 391 -30.96 -2.16 -14.76
C PRO A 391 -31.21 -2.33 -16.27
N TYR A 392 -30.97 -1.29 -17.06
CA TYR A 392 -31.02 -1.39 -18.52
C TYR A 392 -29.92 -0.56 -19.22
N SER A 393 -29.60 -0.94 -20.46
CA SER A 393 -28.70 -0.24 -21.39
C SER A 393 -29.35 -0.17 -22.77
N MET A 394 -29.24 0.95 -23.49
CA MET A 394 -29.89 1.14 -24.78
C MET A 394 -29.25 2.24 -25.64
N LYS A 395 -28.95 1.95 -26.91
CA LYS A 395 -28.63 2.97 -27.92
C LYS A 395 -29.91 3.60 -28.50
N TYR A 396 -30.05 4.92 -28.43
CA TYR A 396 -31.18 5.72 -28.93
C TYR A 396 -30.75 7.16 -29.29
N ARG A 397 -31.56 7.93 -30.03
CA ARG A 397 -31.21 9.31 -30.40
C ARG A 397 -31.73 10.34 -29.39
N MET A 398 -30.83 11.18 -28.87
CA MET A 398 -31.16 12.28 -27.95
C MET A 398 -31.10 13.64 -28.68
N ARG A 399 -31.96 14.57 -28.26
CA ARG A 399 -32.05 15.91 -28.82
C ARG A 399 -31.17 16.87 -28.02
N ARG A 400 -30.25 17.56 -28.69
CA ARG A 400 -29.37 18.58 -28.11
C ARG A 400 -30.07 19.94 -28.06
N ALA A 401 -29.53 20.89 -27.30
CA ALA A 401 -30.04 22.27 -27.17
C ALA A 401 -30.23 23.01 -28.51
N ASP A 402 -29.39 22.73 -29.52
CA ASP A 402 -29.50 23.26 -30.89
C ASP A 402 -30.66 22.65 -31.70
N GLY A 403 -31.32 21.62 -31.17
CA GLY A 403 -32.43 20.91 -31.77
C GLY A 403 -32.05 19.71 -32.63
N VAL A 404 -30.76 19.46 -32.87
CA VAL A 404 -30.23 18.32 -33.64
C VAL A 404 -30.33 17.04 -32.80
N TYR A 405 -30.52 15.90 -33.48
CA TYR A 405 -30.51 14.58 -32.85
C TYR A 405 -29.17 13.89 -33.10
N ARG A 406 -28.53 13.39 -32.04
CA ARG A 406 -27.34 12.53 -32.11
C ARG A 406 -27.63 11.19 -31.45
N TRP A 407 -26.97 10.12 -31.91
CA TRP A 407 -27.04 8.81 -31.25
C TRP A 407 -26.33 8.86 -29.90
N VAL A 408 -26.96 8.28 -28.88
CA VAL A 408 -26.37 8.05 -27.56
C VAL A 408 -26.53 6.59 -27.13
N ASP A 409 -25.62 6.06 -26.31
CA ASP A 409 -25.90 4.93 -25.42
C ASP A 409 -26.31 5.47 -24.04
N GLY A 410 -27.37 4.93 -23.46
CA GLY A 410 -27.89 5.36 -22.16
C GLY A 410 -28.18 4.18 -21.24
N ARG A 411 -27.75 4.28 -19.97
CA ARG A 411 -27.81 3.19 -18.97
C ARG A 411 -28.41 3.66 -17.66
N TRP A 412 -29.09 2.77 -16.94
CA TRP A 412 -29.81 3.05 -15.69
C TRP A 412 -29.64 1.90 -14.70
N GLU A 413 -29.39 2.21 -13.43
CA GLU A 413 -29.18 1.24 -12.34
C GLU A 413 -29.82 1.70 -11.00
N PRO A 414 -30.41 0.77 -10.20
CA PRO A 414 -31.02 1.10 -8.91
C PRO A 414 -30.05 0.91 -7.73
N LEU A 415 -29.93 1.94 -6.88
CA LEU A 415 -29.32 1.78 -5.55
C LEU A 415 -30.35 1.19 -4.58
N ARG A 416 -29.94 0.16 -3.82
CA ARG A 416 -30.77 -0.53 -2.83
C ARG A 416 -30.18 -0.44 -1.42
N ASP A 417 -31.06 -0.40 -0.42
CA ASP A 417 -30.68 -0.49 0.99
C ASP A 417 -30.37 -1.93 1.43
N GLN A 418 -30.04 -2.09 2.71
CA GLN A 418 -29.71 -3.39 3.32
C GLN A 418 -30.92 -4.35 3.45
N SER A 419 -32.14 -3.89 3.16
CA SER A 419 -33.34 -4.74 3.02
C SER A 419 -33.61 -5.17 1.56
N GLY A 420 -32.84 -4.63 0.61
CA GLY A 420 -33.06 -4.81 -0.84
C GLY A 420 -34.04 -3.81 -1.45
N THR A 421 -34.59 -2.89 -0.66
CA THR A 421 -35.54 -1.85 -1.12
C THR A 421 -34.79 -0.78 -1.91
N ILE A 422 -35.35 -0.32 -3.04
CA ILE A 422 -34.72 0.71 -3.87
C ILE A 422 -34.82 2.07 -3.16
N VAL A 423 -33.70 2.78 -3.05
CA VAL A 423 -33.57 4.08 -2.36
C VAL A 423 -33.50 5.23 -3.37
N GLN A 424 -32.89 5.00 -4.53
CA GLN A 424 -32.72 5.96 -5.62
C GLN A 424 -32.28 5.21 -6.88
N TRP A 425 -32.47 5.81 -8.05
CA TRP A 425 -31.90 5.34 -9.32
C TRP A 425 -30.81 6.31 -9.80
N PHE A 426 -29.78 5.77 -10.43
CA PHE A 426 -28.76 6.52 -11.15
C PHE A 426 -28.78 6.14 -12.62
N ALA A 427 -28.48 7.10 -13.50
CA ALA A 427 -28.42 6.85 -14.93
C ALA A 427 -27.44 7.77 -15.65
N ILE A 428 -26.95 7.29 -16.79
CA ILE A 428 -25.92 7.92 -17.62
C ILE A 428 -26.31 7.94 -19.10
N SER A 429 -25.70 8.84 -19.88
CA SER A 429 -25.76 8.89 -21.35
C SER A 429 -24.43 9.35 -21.97
N ILE A 430 -24.07 8.79 -23.14
CA ILE A 430 -22.80 8.98 -23.87
C ILE A 430 -23.09 9.10 -25.39
N ASP A 431 -22.49 10.04 -26.12
CA ASP A 431 -22.73 10.33 -27.56
C ASP A 431 -21.81 9.49 -28.49
N ILE A 432 -22.32 9.03 -29.64
CA ILE A 432 -21.70 8.04 -30.54
C ILE A 432 -21.99 8.26 -32.05
N ASP A 433 -22.47 9.44 -32.47
CA ASP A 433 -23.03 9.64 -33.81
C ASP A 433 -22.03 9.57 -34.99
N ASP A 434 -20.74 9.80 -34.76
CA ASP A 434 -19.73 9.91 -35.83
C ASP A 434 -19.13 8.55 -36.27
N GLU A 435 -19.19 7.54 -35.39
CA GLU A 435 -18.69 6.15 -35.57
C GLU A 435 -19.33 5.42 -36.77
N VAL A 436 -20.64 5.59 -36.98
CA VAL A 436 -21.47 4.65 -37.75
C VAL A 436 -21.28 4.74 -39.28
N ARG A 437 -20.38 5.59 -39.78
CA ARG A 437 -20.36 6.03 -41.20
C ARG A 437 -19.18 5.55 -42.07
N ALA A 438 -18.09 4.97 -41.52
CA ALA A 438 -16.90 4.67 -42.33
C ALA A 438 -16.71 3.18 -42.74
N GLN A 439 -17.33 2.22 -42.04
CA GLN A 439 -17.20 0.75 -42.24
C GLN A 439 -17.47 0.17 -43.66
N ALA A 440 -18.08 0.91 -44.60
CA ALA A 440 -18.81 0.30 -45.72
C ALA A 440 -17.98 -0.05 -46.99
N LEU A 441 -16.89 0.65 -47.29
CA LEU A 441 -16.28 0.69 -48.64
C LEU A 441 -15.15 -0.33 -48.91
N LEU A 442 -15.04 -1.38 -48.08
CA LEU A 442 -13.72 -1.97 -47.77
C LEU A 442 -13.58 -3.48 -48.00
N ARG A 443 -14.51 -4.12 -48.73
CA ARG A 443 -14.71 -5.59 -48.69
C ARG A 443 -14.36 -6.38 -49.96
N GLU A 444 -13.79 -5.76 -50.99
CA GLU A 444 -13.74 -6.39 -52.33
C GLU A 444 -12.35 -6.90 -52.78
N SER A 445 -11.25 -6.25 -52.37
CA SER A 445 -9.91 -6.52 -52.92
C SER A 445 -9.11 -7.60 -52.14
N GLU A 446 -9.49 -7.91 -50.89
CA GLU A 446 -8.93 -8.98 -50.04
C GLU A 446 -8.81 -10.36 -50.74
N ARG A 447 -9.73 -10.68 -51.65
CA ARG A 447 -9.92 -12.05 -52.18
C ARG A 447 -8.76 -12.59 -53.01
N GLN A 448 -8.00 -11.76 -53.72
CA GLN A 448 -7.13 -12.24 -54.79
C GLN A 448 -5.77 -12.77 -54.29
N LEU A 449 -5.37 -12.37 -53.08
CA LEU A 449 -4.00 -12.55 -52.56
C LEU A 449 -3.78 -13.91 -51.89
N ARG A 450 -4.86 -14.54 -51.38
CA ARG A 450 -4.82 -15.85 -50.70
C ARG A 450 -4.21 -16.99 -51.53
N GLN A 451 -4.27 -16.94 -52.87
CA GLN A 451 -3.87 -18.07 -53.71
C GLN A 451 -2.36 -18.26 -53.89
N LEU A 452 -1.54 -17.23 -53.68
CA LEU A 452 -0.08 -17.34 -53.83
C LEU A 452 0.59 -18.00 -52.62
N ILE A 453 0.05 -17.74 -51.43
CA ILE A 453 0.63 -18.11 -50.14
C ILE A 453 0.55 -19.64 -49.91
N ASP A 454 -0.48 -20.29 -50.47
CA ASP A 454 -0.74 -21.74 -50.37
C ASP A 454 0.35 -22.64 -50.98
N ALA A 455 1.23 -22.11 -51.85
CA ALA A 455 2.13 -22.92 -52.69
C ALA A 455 3.59 -23.02 -52.23
N VAL A 456 4.04 -22.18 -51.30
CA VAL A 456 5.43 -22.15 -50.80
C VAL A 456 5.72 -23.43 -49.97
N PRO A 457 6.90 -24.08 -50.06
CA PRO A 457 7.31 -25.23 -49.24
C PRO A 457 7.74 -24.86 -47.83
N ALA A 458 6.95 -23.97 -47.22
CA ALA A 458 7.02 -23.52 -45.87
C ALA A 458 5.66 -23.80 -45.22
N LEU A 459 5.65 -24.11 -43.92
CA LEU A 459 4.42 -24.20 -43.13
C LEU A 459 4.00 -22.76 -42.80
N ILE A 460 3.34 -22.10 -43.75
CA ILE A 460 2.93 -20.70 -43.58
C ILE A 460 1.58 -20.64 -42.87
N TRP A 461 1.58 -19.89 -41.78
CA TRP A 461 0.37 -19.40 -41.15
C TRP A 461 0.42 -17.87 -41.14
N SER A 462 -0.76 -17.26 -41.08
CA SER A 462 -0.91 -15.94 -40.51
C SER A 462 -1.74 -16.01 -39.23
N ALA A 463 -1.34 -15.22 -38.26
CA ALA A 463 -2.14 -14.95 -37.08
C ALA A 463 -2.49 -13.47 -37.05
N THR A 464 -3.58 -13.12 -36.38
CA THR A 464 -3.87 -11.70 -36.11
C THR A 464 -2.74 -11.10 -35.24
N PRO A 465 -2.66 -9.77 -35.08
CA PRO A 465 -1.80 -9.15 -34.07
C PRO A 465 -2.00 -9.69 -32.64
N GLU A 466 -3.13 -10.35 -32.33
CA GLU A 466 -3.41 -11.01 -31.04
C GLU A 466 -3.15 -12.53 -31.06
N GLY A 467 -2.81 -13.11 -32.20
CA GLY A 467 -2.24 -14.46 -32.26
C GLY A 467 -3.18 -15.65 -32.40
N ALA A 468 -4.49 -15.41 -32.53
CA ALA A 468 -5.38 -16.42 -33.09
C ALA A 468 -5.02 -16.62 -34.58
N PRO A 469 -5.01 -17.85 -35.12
CA PRO A 469 -4.70 -18.07 -36.53
C PRO A 469 -5.77 -17.39 -37.38
N SER A 470 -5.38 -16.35 -38.12
CA SER A 470 -6.29 -15.56 -38.96
C SER A 470 -6.50 -16.23 -40.32
N TYR A 471 -5.52 -17.02 -40.75
CA TYR A 471 -5.50 -17.84 -41.95
C TYR A 471 -4.30 -18.80 -41.87
N ILE A 472 -4.44 -20.03 -42.35
CA ILE A 472 -3.33 -20.96 -42.52
C ILE A 472 -3.25 -21.37 -43.98
N ASN A 473 -2.03 -21.47 -44.51
CA ASN A 473 -1.85 -21.86 -45.90
C ASN A 473 -2.19 -23.35 -46.09
N LYS A 474 -2.57 -23.71 -47.31
CA LYS A 474 -3.01 -25.07 -47.61
C LYS A 474 -1.96 -26.14 -47.25
N ARG A 475 -0.68 -25.86 -47.48
CA ARG A 475 0.41 -26.81 -47.16
C ARG A 475 0.49 -27.12 -45.66
N LEU A 476 0.25 -26.14 -44.80
CA LEU A 476 0.23 -26.36 -43.36
C LEU A 476 -0.88 -27.34 -42.98
N MET A 477 -2.09 -27.15 -43.51
CA MET A 477 -3.20 -28.09 -43.31
C MET A 477 -2.87 -29.51 -43.79
N ASP A 478 -2.39 -29.64 -45.03
CA ASP A 478 -2.07 -30.94 -45.64
C ASP A 478 -0.90 -31.67 -44.93
N THR A 479 0.05 -30.94 -44.33
CA THR A 479 1.26 -31.54 -43.70
C THR A 479 1.05 -31.91 -42.23
N VAL A 480 0.43 -31.00 -41.47
CA VAL A 480 0.21 -31.17 -40.03
C VAL A 480 -1.07 -31.98 -39.75
N GLY A 481 -2.01 -32.03 -40.71
CA GLY A 481 -3.23 -32.85 -40.65
C GLY A 481 -4.39 -32.19 -39.93
N VAL A 482 -4.48 -30.85 -39.99
CA VAL A 482 -5.33 -30.00 -39.14
C VAL A 482 -5.96 -28.89 -39.97
N THR A 483 -7.22 -28.55 -39.73
CA THR A 483 -7.87 -27.37 -40.33
C THR A 483 -7.61 -26.12 -39.49
N LEU A 484 -8.08 -24.96 -39.97
CA LEU A 484 -8.07 -23.72 -39.17
C LEU A 484 -8.90 -23.87 -37.88
N GLU A 485 -9.93 -24.71 -37.90
CA GLU A 485 -10.82 -24.99 -36.77
C GLU A 485 -10.22 -26.04 -35.81
N ASP A 486 -9.29 -26.89 -36.25
CA ASP A 486 -8.52 -27.80 -35.38
C ASP A 486 -7.29 -27.12 -34.78
N LEU A 487 -6.69 -26.18 -35.52
CA LEU A 487 -5.72 -25.19 -35.04
C LEU A 487 -6.38 -24.03 -34.28
N VAL A 488 -7.68 -24.08 -34.04
CA VAL A 488 -8.37 -23.28 -33.02
C VAL A 488 -8.74 -24.20 -31.87
N ALA A 489 -8.24 -23.91 -30.68
CA ALA A 489 -8.56 -24.71 -29.50
C ALA A 489 -10.01 -24.43 -29.08
N PRO A 490 -10.61 -25.26 -28.20
CA PRO A 490 -11.96 -25.00 -27.66
C PRO A 490 -12.12 -23.65 -26.92
N ASP A 491 -11.03 -22.90 -26.74
CA ASP A 491 -10.94 -21.57 -26.14
C ASP A 491 -10.80 -20.42 -27.19
N GLY A 492 -10.77 -20.72 -28.49
CA GLY A 492 -10.63 -19.74 -29.58
C GLY A 492 -9.20 -19.35 -29.95
N SER A 493 -8.19 -19.77 -29.17
CA SER A 493 -6.78 -19.48 -29.42
C SER A 493 -6.14 -20.46 -30.39
N LEU A 494 -4.90 -20.22 -30.81
CA LEU A 494 -4.12 -21.22 -31.56
C LEU A 494 -4.05 -22.53 -30.77
N SER A 495 -4.69 -23.58 -31.30
CA SER A 495 -4.62 -24.94 -30.76
C SER A 495 -3.25 -25.48 -31.05
N LEU A 496 -2.52 -25.74 -29.98
CA LEU A 496 -1.22 -26.39 -30.06
C LEU A 496 -1.35 -27.90 -29.85
N ALA A 497 -2.52 -28.48 -30.17
CA ALA A 497 -2.66 -29.93 -30.32
C ALA A 497 -1.58 -30.49 -31.26
N ASP A 498 -1.15 -29.69 -32.25
CA ASP A 498 -0.03 -29.95 -33.15
C ASP A 498 1.36 -29.66 -32.56
N VAL A 499 1.53 -29.50 -31.25
CA VAL A 499 2.83 -29.35 -30.57
C VAL A 499 2.93 -30.37 -29.45
N TYR A 500 4.14 -30.78 -29.10
CA TYR A 500 4.42 -31.74 -28.03
C TYR A 500 3.96 -31.21 -26.69
N THR A 501 3.31 -32.05 -25.88
CA THR A 501 2.46 -31.62 -24.76
C THR A 501 3.13 -30.70 -23.73
N GLU A 502 4.45 -30.79 -23.57
CA GLU A 502 5.26 -29.90 -22.72
C GLU A 502 5.44 -28.52 -23.40
N ASP A 503 6.01 -28.50 -24.60
CA ASP A 503 6.27 -27.32 -25.42
C ASP A 503 4.98 -26.60 -25.84
N ARG A 504 3.80 -27.26 -25.77
CA ARG A 504 2.49 -26.63 -26.02
C ARG A 504 2.31 -25.31 -25.28
N GLN A 505 2.93 -25.14 -24.11
CA GLN A 505 2.89 -23.88 -23.36
C GLN A 505 3.95 -22.89 -23.85
N GLU A 506 5.19 -23.32 -23.99
CA GLU A 506 6.31 -22.49 -24.49
C GLU A 506 6.05 -21.93 -25.89
N VAL A 507 5.36 -22.69 -26.74
CA VAL A 507 4.94 -22.26 -28.08
C VAL A 507 3.77 -21.32 -28.03
N LYS A 508 2.77 -21.55 -27.17
CA LYS A 508 1.66 -20.60 -27.00
C LYS A 508 2.20 -19.26 -26.53
N GLN A 509 3.17 -19.30 -25.62
CA GLN A 509 3.88 -18.13 -25.12
C GLN A 509 4.73 -17.45 -26.20
N ALA A 510 5.55 -18.18 -26.96
CA ALA A 510 6.47 -17.56 -27.91
C ALA A 510 5.79 -17.08 -29.20
N LEU A 511 4.72 -17.77 -29.63
CA LEU A 511 3.84 -17.29 -30.68
C LEU A 511 3.09 -16.04 -30.22
N ALA A 512 2.38 -16.08 -29.08
CA ALA A 512 1.71 -14.90 -28.53
C ALA A 512 2.68 -13.73 -28.31
N HIS A 513 3.86 -13.97 -27.73
CA HIS A 513 4.93 -12.99 -27.55
C HIS A 513 5.35 -12.34 -28.86
N SER A 514 5.42 -13.12 -29.93
CA SER A 514 5.65 -12.55 -31.26
C SER A 514 4.46 -11.67 -31.60
N PHE A 515 3.28 -12.27 -31.74
CA PHE A 515 2.03 -11.63 -32.12
C PHE A 515 1.81 -10.26 -31.46
N GLU A 516 1.92 -10.21 -30.14
CA GLU A 516 1.87 -8.99 -29.32
C GLU A 516 2.97 -7.95 -29.65
N THR A 517 4.25 -8.36 -29.67
CA THR A 517 5.38 -7.40 -29.70
C THR A 517 5.55 -6.64 -31.00
N GLY A 518 5.02 -7.18 -32.09
CA GLY A 518 5.36 -6.67 -33.40
C GLY A 518 6.83 -6.88 -33.79
N THR A 519 7.53 -7.89 -33.25
CA THR A 519 8.94 -8.22 -33.58
C THR A 519 9.13 -9.67 -34.06
N PRO A 520 10.01 -9.92 -35.06
CA PRO A 520 10.12 -11.23 -35.70
C PRO A 520 10.16 -12.42 -34.73
N PHE A 521 9.16 -13.32 -34.83
CA PHE A 521 9.21 -14.62 -34.17
C PHE A 521 10.48 -15.34 -34.65
N ALA A 522 11.15 -15.98 -33.72
CA ALA A 522 12.25 -16.91 -33.92
C ALA A 522 12.37 -17.72 -32.63
N MET A 523 11.55 -18.76 -32.50
CA MET A 523 11.52 -19.62 -31.31
C MET A 523 11.25 -21.07 -31.70
N THR A 524 11.70 -21.96 -30.82
CA THR A 524 12.24 -23.26 -31.18
C THR A 524 11.57 -24.37 -30.37
N TYR A 525 10.77 -25.23 -30.99
CA TYR A 525 9.77 -26.04 -30.26
C TYR A 525 9.32 -27.34 -30.91
N ARG A 526 9.00 -28.38 -30.13
CA ARG A 526 8.64 -29.72 -30.62
C ARG A 526 7.26 -29.77 -31.29
N GLN A 527 7.18 -29.60 -32.60
CA GLN A 527 5.91 -29.64 -33.37
C GLN A 527 5.57 -31.06 -33.87
N HIS A 528 4.29 -31.41 -33.83
CA HIS A 528 3.65 -32.64 -34.27
C HIS A 528 3.64 -32.81 -35.80
N ARG A 529 3.39 -34.02 -36.27
CA ARG A 529 3.25 -34.40 -37.69
C ARG A 529 2.03 -35.30 -37.87
N SER A 530 1.46 -35.33 -39.07
CA SER A 530 0.26 -36.13 -39.41
C SER A 530 0.43 -37.66 -39.29
N ASP A 531 1.65 -38.15 -39.03
CA ASP A 531 1.96 -39.56 -38.73
C ASP A 531 2.00 -39.91 -37.22
N GLY A 532 1.88 -38.92 -36.33
CA GLY A 532 1.85 -39.09 -34.87
C GLY A 532 3.16 -38.80 -34.12
N THR A 533 4.18 -38.22 -34.78
CA THR A 533 5.50 -37.88 -34.18
C THR A 533 5.66 -36.39 -33.86
N TYR A 534 6.69 -35.99 -33.08
CA TYR A 534 6.96 -34.60 -32.66
C TYR A 534 8.47 -34.24 -32.75
N ARG A 535 8.84 -33.03 -33.18
CA ARG A 535 10.26 -32.59 -33.45
C ARG A 535 10.52 -31.08 -33.24
N TRP A 536 11.64 -30.64 -32.64
CA TRP A 536 11.90 -29.19 -32.46
C TRP A 536 11.89 -28.45 -33.80
N THR A 537 11.31 -27.26 -33.80
CA THR A 537 10.89 -26.51 -34.98
C THR A 537 11.02 -25.02 -34.66
N GLU A 538 11.80 -24.30 -35.45
CA GLU A 538 11.97 -22.86 -35.38
C GLU A 538 10.81 -22.25 -36.15
N GLY A 539 9.78 -21.85 -35.44
CA GLY A 539 8.86 -20.89 -35.99
C GLY A 539 9.60 -19.56 -36.12
N ARG A 540 9.84 -19.13 -37.37
CA ARG A 540 10.19 -17.75 -37.67
C ARG A 540 8.95 -17.05 -38.22
N ALA A 541 8.69 -15.80 -37.85
CA ALA A 541 7.55 -15.05 -38.39
C ALA A 541 7.86 -13.56 -38.44
N GLU A 542 8.00 -12.97 -39.62
CA GLU A 542 8.16 -11.53 -39.70
C GLU A 542 6.79 -10.86 -39.56
N PRO A 543 6.70 -9.80 -38.75
CA PRO A 543 5.52 -8.97 -38.68
C PRO A 543 5.50 -8.08 -39.90
N LEU A 544 4.36 -8.05 -40.57
CA LEU A 544 4.14 -7.08 -41.61
C LEU A 544 3.97 -5.68 -41.01
N ARG A 545 4.57 -4.68 -41.65
CA ARG A 545 4.46 -3.28 -41.24
C ARG A 545 3.73 -2.40 -42.26
N ASP A 546 2.86 -1.51 -41.79
CA ASP A 546 2.42 -0.35 -42.57
C ASP A 546 3.60 0.64 -42.79
N PRO A 547 3.47 1.66 -43.67
CA PRO A 547 4.54 2.64 -43.90
C PRO A 547 5.00 3.38 -42.63
N GLU A 548 4.15 3.41 -41.60
CA GLU A 548 4.40 3.99 -40.28
C GLU A 548 5.09 3.01 -39.31
N GLY A 549 5.32 1.75 -39.72
CA GLY A 549 6.05 0.73 -38.97
C GLY A 549 5.20 -0.18 -38.08
N ARG A 550 3.88 0.08 -37.96
CA ARG A 550 2.93 -0.65 -37.11
C ARG A 550 2.58 -2.00 -37.71
N ILE A 551 2.32 -2.98 -36.84
CA ILE A 551 2.18 -4.36 -37.28
C ILE A 551 0.75 -4.64 -37.67
N VAL A 552 0.55 -4.89 -38.95
CA VAL A 552 -0.75 -5.11 -39.59
C VAL A 552 -1.20 -6.55 -39.35
N GLU A 553 -0.31 -7.51 -39.56
CA GLU A 553 -0.55 -8.95 -39.33
C GLU A 553 0.80 -9.70 -39.30
N TRP A 554 0.76 -11.00 -39.01
CA TRP A 554 1.93 -11.84 -38.76
C TRP A 554 2.10 -12.96 -39.73
N TYR A 555 3.33 -13.18 -40.19
CA TYR A 555 3.58 -14.12 -41.28
C TYR A 555 4.67 -15.11 -40.95
N GLY A 556 4.19 -16.23 -40.44
CA GLY A 556 4.99 -17.33 -39.95
C GLY A 556 5.42 -18.31 -41.02
N VAL A 557 6.53 -18.97 -40.70
CA VAL A 557 7.08 -20.12 -41.39
C VAL A 557 7.73 -21.01 -40.33
N CYS A 558 7.19 -22.20 -40.13
CA CYS A 558 7.78 -23.20 -39.24
C CYS A 558 8.88 -24.00 -39.97
N LEU A 559 10.07 -24.08 -39.37
CA LEU A 559 11.28 -24.69 -39.91
C LEU A 559 11.80 -25.79 -38.95
N ASP A 560 11.87 -27.05 -39.36
CA ASP A 560 12.31 -28.16 -38.48
C ASP A 560 13.82 -28.04 -38.11
N ILE A 561 14.15 -28.02 -36.80
CA ILE A 561 15.50 -27.76 -36.18
C ILE A 561 15.81 -28.60 -34.92
N ASP A 562 15.24 -29.81 -34.81
CA ASP A 562 15.31 -30.74 -33.65
C ASP A 562 16.60 -30.70 -32.81
N ASP A 563 17.75 -30.56 -33.47
CA ASP A 563 19.10 -30.72 -32.91
C ASP A 563 19.69 -29.47 -32.21
N LEU A 564 19.07 -28.28 -32.29
CA LEU A 564 19.61 -27.02 -31.73
C LEU A 564 19.33 -26.86 -30.23
N VAL A 565 18.04 -26.86 -29.86
CA VAL A 565 17.50 -26.11 -28.71
C VAL A 565 18.10 -26.53 -27.36
N THR A 566 18.47 -27.80 -27.26
CA THR A 566 18.98 -28.49 -26.07
C THR A 566 20.24 -27.85 -25.48
N ALA A 567 20.89 -26.90 -26.17
CA ALA A 567 22.15 -26.28 -25.78
C ALA A 567 22.13 -24.74 -25.59
N GLN A 568 20.98 -24.07 -25.46
CA GLN A 568 20.94 -22.59 -25.33
C GLN A 568 20.16 -22.03 -24.12
N GLU A 569 19.18 -22.74 -23.57
CA GLU A 569 18.15 -22.14 -22.69
C GLU A 569 18.64 -21.67 -21.31
N ALA A 570 19.82 -22.12 -20.85
CA ALA A 570 20.25 -21.96 -19.47
C ALA A 570 20.94 -20.62 -19.10
N LEU A 571 20.64 -19.52 -19.83
CA LEU A 571 21.21 -18.18 -19.54
C LEU A 571 20.21 -17.01 -19.48
N ARG A 572 19.12 -17.04 -20.26
CA ARG A 572 18.41 -15.79 -20.65
C ARG A 572 17.46 -15.18 -19.61
N GLN A 573 17.21 -15.83 -18.48
CA GLN A 573 16.25 -15.37 -17.45
C GLN A 573 16.68 -14.10 -16.68
N SER A 574 17.76 -13.40 -17.06
CA SER A 574 18.37 -12.35 -16.23
C SER A 574 18.20 -10.89 -16.69
N GLU A 575 17.82 -10.58 -17.95
CA GLU A 575 18.05 -9.22 -18.50
C GLU A 575 16.83 -8.43 -19.03
N ARG A 576 15.75 -9.08 -19.48
CA ARG A 576 14.73 -8.46 -20.36
C ARG A 576 13.74 -7.46 -19.70
N ARG A 577 14.05 -6.92 -18.51
CA ARG A 577 13.09 -6.18 -17.64
C ARG A 577 13.07 -4.63 -17.83
N TYR A 578 13.88 -4.06 -18.74
CA TYR A 578 14.34 -2.66 -18.57
C TYR A 578 14.16 -1.66 -19.74
N ARG A 579 13.73 -2.04 -20.94
CA ARG A 579 13.73 -1.12 -22.12
C ARG A 579 12.36 -0.69 -22.63
N ASP A 580 11.31 -1.49 -22.45
CA ASP A 580 9.94 -1.25 -22.97
C ASP A 580 9.25 -0.16 -22.15
N LEU A 581 9.96 0.94 -22.08
CA LEU A 581 9.76 2.08 -21.25
C LEU A 581 9.76 3.33 -22.18
N PHE A 582 10.62 4.34 -21.99
CA PHE A 582 10.62 5.71 -22.56
C PHE A 582 9.55 6.34 -23.53
N HIS A 583 8.88 5.68 -24.49
CA HIS A 583 8.13 6.39 -25.56
C HIS A 583 6.60 6.40 -25.49
N TYR A 584 6.04 5.52 -24.68
CA TYR A 584 4.81 4.81 -24.97
C TYR A 584 3.66 5.06 -23.94
N MET A 585 3.97 5.77 -22.87
CA MET A 585 4.19 5.18 -21.57
C MET A 585 3.55 6.14 -20.39
N PRO A 586 2.32 6.38 -20.01
CA PRO A 586 1.62 8.34 -19.80
C PRO A 586 1.68 9.35 -18.74
N ILE A 587 2.61 9.20 -17.87
CA ILE A 587 3.31 10.31 -17.47
C ILE A 587 4.23 10.57 -18.85
N GLY A 588 4.75 11.69 -19.43
CA GLY A 588 5.40 11.96 -20.75
C GLY A 588 6.20 13.31 -20.80
N LEU A 589 7.30 13.46 -21.56
CA LEU A 589 8.33 14.55 -21.49
C LEU A 589 8.53 15.47 -22.72
N ALA A 590 9.21 16.62 -22.51
CA ALA A 590 10.01 17.31 -23.55
C ALA A 590 11.52 17.13 -23.32
N GLN A 591 12.32 17.03 -24.39
CA GLN A 591 13.74 17.41 -24.37
C GLN A 591 13.85 18.90 -24.71
N VAL A 592 14.47 19.66 -23.83
CA VAL A 592 14.64 21.12 -23.92
C VAL A 592 16.13 21.44 -24.00
N ASP A 593 16.54 22.18 -25.03
CA ASP A 593 17.90 22.69 -25.17
C ASP A 593 18.11 23.94 -24.30
N ALA A 594 19.29 23.99 -23.68
CA ALA A 594 19.82 25.11 -22.93
C ALA A 594 21.19 25.57 -23.46
N GLY A 595 21.65 25.08 -24.61
CA GLY A 595 22.89 25.50 -25.28
C GLY A 595 22.95 27.00 -25.59
N LYS A 596 21.80 27.69 -25.68
CA LYS A 596 21.68 29.15 -25.76
C LYS A 596 21.75 29.86 -24.39
N LEU A 597 21.31 29.21 -23.30
CA LEU A 597 21.35 29.73 -21.93
C LEU A 597 22.72 29.54 -21.25
N ILE A 598 23.40 28.43 -21.51
CA ILE A 598 24.69 28.07 -20.89
C ILE A 598 25.82 29.09 -21.17
N PRO A 599 25.91 29.74 -22.35
CA PRO A 599 26.81 30.87 -22.59
C PRO A 599 26.51 32.08 -21.68
N LEU A 600 25.24 32.44 -21.49
CA LEU A 600 24.84 33.53 -20.58
C LEU A 600 25.25 33.22 -19.14
N PHE A 601 25.11 31.97 -18.71
CA PHE A 601 25.58 31.52 -17.40
C PHE A 601 27.11 31.57 -17.27
N LYS A 602 27.86 31.23 -18.33
CA LYS A 602 29.34 31.35 -18.36
C LYS A 602 29.77 32.82 -18.28
N GLU A 603 29.04 33.74 -18.93
CA GLU A 603 29.29 35.18 -18.89
C GLU A 603 29.03 35.77 -17.49
N LEU A 604 27.90 35.46 -16.85
CA LEU A 604 27.61 35.91 -15.47
C LEU A 604 28.63 35.36 -14.46
N ARG A 605 29.05 34.10 -14.59
CA ARG A 605 30.13 33.53 -13.75
C ARG A 605 31.47 34.25 -13.98
N ALA A 606 31.78 34.66 -15.21
CA ALA A 606 32.98 35.45 -15.52
C ALA A 606 32.91 36.89 -14.98
N GLN A 607 31.71 37.46 -14.84
CA GLN A 607 31.45 38.74 -14.16
C GLN A 607 31.43 38.62 -12.62
N GLY A 608 31.60 37.40 -12.08
CA GLY A 608 31.70 37.15 -10.63
C GLY A 608 30.38 36.87 -9.91
N VAL A 609 29.27 36.70 -10.64
CA VAL A 609 27.94 36.44 -10.04
C VAL A 609 27.90 35.03 -9.43
N THR A 610 27.92 34.92 -8.11
CA THR A 610 27.85 33.64 -7.39
C THR A 610 26.42 33.19 -7.11
N GLU A 611 25.51 34.13 -6.82
CA GLU A 611 24.10 33.86 -6.50
C GLU A 611 23.18 34.51 -7.54
N LEU A 612 22.68 33.71 -8.49
CA LEU A 612 21.84 34.21 -9.59
C LEU A 612 20.52 34.82 -9.10
N LYS A 613 19.99 34.36 -7.96
CA LYS A 613 18.75 34.89 -7.38
C LYS A 613 18.86 36.40 -7.11
N THR A 614 19.88 36.79 -6.35
CA THR A 614 20.16 38.18 -5.96
C THR A 614 20.43 39.04 -7.20
N TYR A 615 21.16 38.50 -8.19
CA TYR A 615 21.37 39.17 -9.47
C TYR A 615 20.07 39.42 -10.26
N ILE A 616 19.12 38.48 -10.27
CA ILE A 616 17.80 38.64 -10.93
C ILE A 616 16.92 39.66 -10.20
N ASP A 617 17.02 39.77 -8.87
CA ASP A 617 16.29 40.77 -8.09
C ASP A 617 16.84 42.20 -8.30
N GLU A 618 18.14 42.33 -8.64
CA GLU A 618 18.77 43.60 -9.03
C GLU A 618 18.61 43.93 -10.53
N HIS A 619 18.55 42.92 -11.39
CA HIS A 619 18.49 43.01 -12.87
C HIS A 619 17.27 42.23 -13.41
N PRO A 620 16.04 42.71 -13.20
CA PRO A 620 14.80 41.98 -13.55
C PRO A 620 14.65 41.70 -15.05
N GLU A 621 15.35 42.45 -15.91
CA GLU A 621 15.40 42.22 -17.37
C GLU A 621 16.16 40.94 -17.77
N PHE A 622 16.96 40.35 -16.88
CA PHE A 622 17.67 39.10 -17.17
C PHE A 622 16.72 37.91 -17.31
N LEU A 623 15.68 37.82 -16.46
CA LEU A 623 14.80 36.64 -16.42
C LEU A 623 14.03 36.41 -17.75
N PRO A 624 13.39 37.41 -18.37
CA PRO A 624 12.78 37.23 -19.70
C PRO A 624 13.78 36.75 -20.74
N ARG A 625 14.97 37.36 -20.81
CA ARG A 625 16.06 37.00 -21.75
C ARG A 625 16.59 35.60 -21.51
N ALA A 626 16.63 35.13 -20.27
CA ALA A 626 17.03 33.75 -19.92
C ALA A 626 15.97 32.70 -20.33
N LEU A 627 14.70 33.09 -20.34
CA LEU A 627 13.58 32.24 -20.78
C LEU A 627 13.46 32.18 -22.31
N GLU A 628 13.83 33.26 -23.02
CA GLU A 628 13.93 33.24 -24.49
C GLU A 628 15.09 32.35 -24.98
N ALA A 629 16.09 32.09 -24.13
CA ALA A 629 17.26 31.26 -24.41
C ALA A 629 17.09 29.77 -24.05
N LEU A 630 15.86 29.32 -23.77
CA LEU A 630 15.49 27.92 -23.54
C LEU A 630 14.44 27.52 -24.58
N GLU A 631 14.73 26.46 -25.34
CA GLU A 631 13.92 26.05 -26.49
C GLU A 631 13.57 24.55 -26.43
N VAL A 632 12.34 24.20 -26.81
CA VAL A 632 11.92 22.80 -26.93
C VAL A 632 12.49 22.20 -28.22
N GLU A 633 13.14 21.04 -28.13
CA GLU A 633 13.79 20.33 -29.25
C GLU A 633 13.06 19.05 -29.66
N GLU A 634 12.71 18.21 -28.69
CA GLU A 634 12.02 16.95 -28.91
C GLU A 634 10.88 16.84 -27.91
N VAL A 635 9.80 16.19 -28.32
CA VAL A 635 8.58 16.04 -27.55
C VAL A 635 8.10 14.60 -27.65
N ASN A 636 7.96 13.95 -26.50
CA ASN A 636 7.22 12.70 -26.43
C ASN A 636 5.75 12.99 -26.83
N ARG A 637 5.06 12.02 -27.42
CA ARG A 637 3.75 12.27 -28.04
C ARG A 637 2.73 12.96 -27.11
N HIS A 638 2.77 12.66 -25.82
CA HIS A 638 1.79 13.20 -24.86
C HIS A 638 1.98 14.70 -24.57
N ILE A 639 3.17 15.30 -24.79
CA ILE A 639 3.36 16.74 -24.53
C ILE A 639 2.72 17.64 -25.58
N VAL A 640 2.71 17.19 -26.83
CA VAL A 640 1.92 17.79 -27.91
C VAL A 640 0.43 17.84 -27.55
N ASP A 641 -0.14 16.65 -27.27
CA ASP A 641 -1.57 16.44 -27.04
C ASP A 641 -2.14 17.32 -25.90
N MET A 642 -1.32 17.64 -24.91
CA MET A 642 -1.70 18.41 -23.73
C MET A 642 -1.81 19.92 -24.00
N PHE A 643 -0.73 20.55 -24.47
CA PHE A 643 -0.60 22.03 -24.51
C PHE A 643 -1.52 22.75 -25.51
N GLY A 644 -2.42 22.01 -26.17
CA GLY A 644 -3.28 22.48 -27.25
C GLY A 644 -2.54 22.70 -28.57
N ALA A 645 -1.34 22.12 -28.71
CA ALA A 645 -0.56 22.18 -29.94
C ALA A 645 -1.08 21.16 -30.97
N LYS A 646 -1.14 21.56 -32.24
CA LYS A 646 -1.60 20.70 -33.35
C LYS A 646 -0.63 19.56 -33.65
N ASP A 647 0.65 19.81 -33.41
CA ASP A 647 1.76 18.92 -33.69
C ASP A 647 2.97 19.31 -32.80
N ALA A 648 4.03 18.52 -32.91
CA ALA A 648 5.30 18.75 -32.22
C ALA A 648 5.94 20.10 -32.56
N GLU A 649 5.80 20.57 -33.80
CA GLU A 649 6.49 21.76 -34.29
C GLU A 649 5.86 23.05 -33.77
N GLU A 650 4.55 23.07 -33.53
CA GLU A 650 3.87 24.18 -32.86
C GLU A 650 4.34 24.37 -31.39
N MET A 651 4.94 23.34 -30.77
CA MET A 651 5.59 23.45 -29.46
C MET A 651 7.06 23.87 -29.49
N TYR A 652 7.72 23.84 -30.64
CA TYR A 652 9.16 24.11 -30.73
C TYR A 652 9.50 25.60 -30.62
N GLY A 653 10.71 25.88 -30.12
CA GLY A 653 11.21 27.24 -29.88
C GLY A 653 10.99 27.75 -28.44
N PRO A 654 11.03 29.08 -28.22
CA PRO A 654 11.23 29.66 -26.89
C PRO A 654 10.11 29.43 -25.88
N ILE A 655 10.47 28.98 -24.68
CA ILE A 655 9.49 28.59 -23.64
C ILE A 655 8.71 29.78 -23.02
N THR A 656 9.09 31.04 -23.28
CA THR A 656 8.42 32.25 -22.72
C THR A 656 6.92 32.31 -22.97
N ARG A 657 6.43 31.69 -24.05
CA ARG A 657 5.01 31.57 -24.39
C ARG A 657 4.22 30.87 -23.27
N TYR A 658 4.82 29.85 -22.67
CA TYR A 658 4.18 29.01 -21.67
C TYR A 658 4.21 29.68 -20.28
N TRP A 659 5.36 30.18 -19.84
CA TRP A 659 5.63 30.41 -18.41
C TRP A 659 4.98 31.65 -17.75
N GLN A 660 3.88 32.18 -18.30
CA GLN A 660 3.28 33.44 -17.84
C GLN A 660 2.79 33.43 -16.38
N PRO A 661 1.96 32.47 -15.89
CA PRO A 661 1.38 32.56 -14.56
C PRO A 661 2.21 31.88 -13.45
N GLY A 662 3.35 31.28 -13.80
CA GLY A 662 4.27 30.58 -12.88
C GLY A 662 5.74 30.82 -13.21
N ILE A 663 6.00 32.01 -13.76
CA ILE A 663 7.31 32.58 -14.06
C ILE A 663 8.32 32.41 -12.90
N ALA A 664 7.82 32.37 -11.66
CA ALA A 664 8.59 32.21 -10.44
C ALA A 664 9.23 30.81 -10.28
N THR A 665 8.61 29.75 -10.79
CA THR A 665 9.14 28.38 -10.69
C THR A 665 10.18 28.11 -11.77
N ILE A 666 9.96 28.55 -13.01
CA ILE A 666 11.01 28.47 -14.04
C ILE A 666 12.21 29.36 -13.70
N ARG A 667 11.99 30.52 -13.04
CA ARG A 667 13.08 31.29 -12.39
C ARG A 667 13.87 30.40 -11.42
N ARG A 668 13.21 29.69 -10.50
CA ARG A 668 13.87 28.78 -9.54
C ARG A 668 14.56 27.59 -10.22
N SER A 669 14.03 27.07 -11.33
CA SER A 669 14.68 26.03 -12.14
C SER A 669 15.91 26.53 -12.92
N ILE A 670 15.90 27.79 -13.37
CA ILE A 670 17.03 28.49 -13.97
C ILE A 670 18.10 28.77 -12.89
N GLU A 671 17.72 29.20 -11.70
CA GLU A 671 18.62 29.34 -10.54
C GLU A 671 19.23 27.98 -10.13
N ALA A 672 18.44 26.90 -10.12
CA ALA A 672 18.90 25.53 -9.88
C ALA A 672 19.92 25.08 -10.95
N ARG A 673 19.62 25.30 -12.24
CA ARG A 673 20.55 25.05 -13.35
C ARG A 673 21.84 25.86 -13.18
N TYR A 674 21.76 27.11 -12.71
CA TYR A 674 22.93 27.94 -12.44
C TYR A 674 23.79 27.43 -11.27
N ARG A 675 23.18 26.76 -10.28
CA ARG A 675 23.91 26.08 -9.20
C ARG A 675 24.46 24.70 -9.62
N GLY A 676 24.09 24.20 -10.81
CA GLY A 676 24.53 22.91 -11.33
C GLY A 676 23.69 21.72 -10.85
N GLU A 677 22.48 21.97 -10.36
CA GLU A 677 21.57 20.92 -9.90
C GLU A 677 21.08 20.08 -11.08
N GLU A 678 21.26 18.76 -10.99
CA GLU A 678 20.93 17.81 -12.07
C GLU A 678 19.43 17.45 -12.12
N VAL A 679 18.73 17.61 -11.00
CA VAL A 679 17.26 17.47 -10.91
C VAL A 679 16.67 18.68 -10.16
N PHE A 680 15.53 19.18 -10.63
CA PHE A 680 14.70 20.23 -10.01
C PHE A 680 13.23 19.83 -10.16
N GLN A 681 12.34 20.09 -9.19
CA GLN A 681 10.93 19.63 -9.18
C GLN A 681 10.04 20.52 -8.26
N GLU A 682 9.11 21.37 -8.78
CA GLU A 682 8.35 22.34 -7.94
C GLU A 682 7.03 22.97 -8.51
N GLU A 683 5.96 23.13 -7.71
CA GLU A 683 4.55 23.52 -8.01
C GLU A 683 4.41 24.98 -8.55
N THR A 684 3.57 25.26 -9.57
CA THR A 684 3.53 26.55 -10.33
C THR A 684 2.20 26.95 -11.02
N LYS A 685 2.23 27.61 -12.20
CA LYS A 685 1.27 27.73 -13.35
C LYS A 685 2.03 27.94 -14.68
N VAL A 686 1.60 27.41 -15.83
CA VAL A 686 1.99 27.88 -17.19
C VAL A 686 0.73 28.22 -18.00
N ALA A 687 0.85 28.48 -19.30
CA ALA A 687 -0.24 28.73 -20.24
C ALA A 687 -0.14 27.80 -21.45
N ARG A 688 -1.30 27.36 -21.95
CA ARG A 688 -1.46 26.63 -23.22
C ARG A 688 -1.23 27.53 -24.43
N MET A 689 -1.15 26.93 -25.62
CA MET A 689 -1.08 27.66 -26.89
C MET A 689 -2.35 28.48 -27.21
N ASP A 690 -3.49 28.19 -26.56
CA ASP A 690 -4.72 29.01 -26.62
C ASP A 690 -4.75 30.13 -25.55
N GLY A 691 -3.72 30.23 -24.71
CA GLY A 691 -3.63 31.20 -23.61
C GLY A 691 -4.37 30.79 -22.32
N SER A 692 -5.04 29.63 -22.27
CA SER A 692 -5.68 29.16 -21.04
C SER A 692 -4.62 28.76 -20.00
N ALA A 693 -4.82 29.20 -18.76
CA ALA A 693 -3.83 29.09 -17.68
C ALA A 693 -4.00 27.77 -16.92
N ILE A 694 -2.85 27.15 -16.64
CA ILE A 694 -2.71 25.75 -16.30
C ILE A 694 -1.57 25.59 -15.27
N ASP A 695 -1.87 25.46 -13.98
CA ASP A 695 -1.03 25.27 -12.76
C ASP A 695 0.37 24.57 -12.80
N VAL A 696 1.06 24.45 -11.65
CA VAL A 696 1.68 23.27 -11.01
C VAL A 696 3.15 22.76 -11.30
N LEU A 697 3.55 21.52 -10.96
CA LEU A 697 4.89 21.02 -10.49
C LEU A 697 6.02 20.57 -11.45
N PHE A 698 7.05 21.38 -11.62
CA PHE A 698 8.00 21.26 -12.70
C PHE A 698 9.26 20.38 -12.49
N THR A 699 9.27 19.07 -12.82
CA THR A 699 10.53 18.31 -12.91
C THR A 699 11.38 18.72 -14.13
N THR A 700 12.69 18.86 -13.95
CA THR A 700 13.70 18.80 -15.01
C THR A 700 14.84 17.91 -14.56
N ALA A 701 15.21 16.88 -15.32
CA ALA A 701 16.35 16.01 -15.10
C ALA A 701 17.43 16.24 -16.19
N ARG A 702 18.71 16.15 -15.82
CA ARG A 702 19.83 16.58 -16.66
C ARG A 702 20.96 15.54 -16.56
N PRO A 703 21.36 14.85 -17.63
CA PRO A 703 22.42 13.83 -17.58
C PRO A 703 23.81 14.49 -17.49
N GLY A 704 24.14 15.00 -16.29
CA GLY A 704 25.36 15.75 -16.00
C GLY A 704 25.11 17.26 -15.86
N ALA A 705 25.73 17.89 -14.85
CA ALA A 705 25.60 19.30 -14.48
C ALA A 705 25.97 20.36 -15.55
N ILE A 706 26.46 19.95 -16.73
CA ILE A 706 26.73 20.83 -17.89
C ILE A 706 26.11 20.27 -19.19
N ALA A 707 25.09 19.40 -19.09
CA ALA A 707 24.36 18.92 -20.26
C ALA A 707 23.59 20.08 -20.91
N ASP A 708 23.88 20.35 -22.18
CA ASP A 708 23.18 21.36 -22.98
C ASP A 708 21.70 20.98 -23.12
N LYS A 709 21.44 19.70 -23.41
CA LYS A 709 20.10 19.12 -23.41
C LYS A 709 19.59 18.79 -22.01
N SER A 710 18.29 18.90 -21.80
CA SER A 710 17.65 18.55 -20.53
C SER A 710 16.31 17.86 -20.75
N LEU A 711 16.02 16.89 -19.90
CA LEU A 711 14.83 16.06 -19.99
C LEU A 711 13.79 16.62 -19.01
N VAL A 712 12.69 17.16 -19.53
CA VAL A 712 11.80 18.08 -18.80
C VAL A 712 10.43 17.45 -18.63
N GLY A 713 10.05 17.27 -17.35
CA GLY A 713 9.19 16.21 -16.82
C GLY A 713 8.43 16.46 -15.51
N PHE A 714 8.10 17.68 -15.12
CA PHE A 714 6.77 18.01 -14.59
C PHE A 714 6.13 17.07 -13.42
N ILE A 715 4.79 16.86 -13.14
CA ILE A 715 3.99 16.31 -11.93
C ILE A 715 2.50 15.73 -12.23
N ASP A 716 1.42 15.68 -11.44
CA ASP A 716 -0.03 15.83 -11.93
C ASP A 716 -0.99 16.86 -11.24
N ILE A 717 -1.95 17.54 -11.92
CA ILE A 717 -2.59 18.90 -11.77
C ILE A 717 -3.64 19.06 -12.93
N THR A 718 -4.64 19.97 -12.81
CA THR A 718 -6.03 19.67 -13.26
C THR A 718 -7.01 19.14 -12.05
N GLU A 719 -8.09 17.19 -11.46
CA GLU A 719 -8.92 16.40 -10.45
C GLU A 719 -8.21 15.37 -9.59
N ARG A 720 -6.88 15.36 -9.45
CA ARG A 720 -6.24 15.64 -8.15
C ARG A 720 -7.20 16.35 -7.12
N LYS A 721 -7.09 17.64 -6.85
CA LYS A 721 -7.27 18.12 -5.48
C LYS A 721 -8.69 18.28 -4.86
N LYS A 722 -9.71 17.51 -5.29
CA LYS A 722 -11.17 17.79 -5.33
C LYS A 722 -12.15 16.93 -4.46
N ALA A 723 -11.73 16.27 -3.36
CA ALA A 723 -12.60 15.62 -2.33
C ALA A 723 -11.86 15.06 -1.07
N GLU A 724 -11.02 15.86 -0.39
CA GLU A 724 -10.34 15.40 0.84
C GLU A 724 -11.25 15.33 2.08
N GLU A 725 -12.13 16.32 2.32
CA GLU A 725 -12.63 16.63 3.68
C GLU A 725 -13.84 15.76 4.11
N ALA A 726 -14.96 16.25 4.69
CA ALA A 726 -16.18 15.51 5.16
C ALA A 726 -16.24 13.95 5.02
N LEU A 727 -15.58 13.15 5.86
CA LEU A 727 -15.81 12.95 7.29
C LEU A 727 -17.14 12.24 7.66
N ARG A 728 -17.08 10.92 7.80
CA ARG A 728 -17.62 10.11 8.92
C ARG A 728 -19.12 9.83 9.13
N ASN A 729 -20.05 10.19 8.24
CA ASN A 729 -21.37 9.49 8.29
C ASN A 729 -22.14 9.27 6.97
N ARG A 730 -21.58 9.68 5.81
CA ARG A 730 -21.95 9.12 4.49
C ARG A 730 -21.03 7.98 4.03
N GLU A 731 -20.06 7.57 4.85
CA GLU A 731 -18.96 6.67 4.45
C GLU A 731 -19.38 5.23 4.11
N ARG A 732 -20.65 4.84 4.29
CA ARG A 732 -21.23 3.60 3.73
C ARG A 732 -22.05 3.79 2.46
N GLU A 733 -22.59 4.98 2.20
CA GLU A 733 -23.33 5.30 0.98
C GLU A 733 -22.36 5.63 -0.17
N PHE A 734 -21.23 6.27 0.14
CA PHE A 734 -20.25 6.69 -0.87
C PHE A 734 -19.58 5.52 -1.60
N SER A 735 -19.24 4.41 -0.91
CA SER A 735 -18.71 3.22 -1.58
C SER A 735 -19.67 2.71 -2.64
N GLN A 736 -20.97 2.67 -2.36
CA GLN A 736 -21.95 2.12 -3.29
C GLN A 736 -22.08 2.96 -4.57
N ILE A 737 -22.06 4.31 -4.47
CA ILE A 737 -22.11 5.18 -5.66
C ILE A 737 -20.82 5.05 -6.49
N VAL A 738 -19.65 5.02 -5.83
CA VAL A 738 -18.35 4.90 -6.50
C VAL A 738 -18.15 3.53 -7.15
N ASP A 739 -18.68 2.46 -6.54
CA ASP A 739 -18.56 1.09 -7.06
C ASP A 739 -19.57 0.80 -8.20
N MET A 740 -20.67 1.57 -8.30
CA MET A 740 -21.66 1.50 -9.39
C MET A 740 -21.22 2.21 -10.69
N VAL A 741 -20.15 3.00 -10.70
CA VAL A 741 -19.63 3.56 -11.95
C VAL A 741 -18.95 2.45 -12.77
N PRO A 742 -19.26 2.27 -14.07
CA PRO A 742 -18.61 1.28 -14.93
C PRO A 742 -17.24 1.75 -15.44
N SER A 743 -16.41 2.27 -14.52
CA SER A 743 -15.08 2.81 -14.78
C SER A 743 -14.22 2.68 -13.54
N LEU A 744 -12.90 2.62 -13.71
CA LEU A 744 -11.95 2.55 -12.61
C LEU A 744 -11.76 3.96 -12.05
N LEU A 745 -11.71 4.10 -10.73
CA LEU A 745 -11.72 5.38 -10.00
C LEU A 745 -10.64 5.39 -8.92
N TRP A 746 -9.73 6.36 -8.96
CA TRP A 746 -8.50 6.36 -8.15
C TRP A 746 -8.08 7.74 -7.64
N ARG A 747 -7.28 7.75 -6.55
CA ARG A 747 -6.99 8.92 -5.71
C ARG A 747 -5.58 8.91 -5.10
N LEU A 748 -4.94 10.06 -5.00
CA LEU A 748 -3.57 10.37 -4.59
C LEU A 748 -3.54 11.72 -3.77
N ASP A 749 -2.40 12.20 -3.26
CA ASP A 749 -2.22 13.32 -2.30
C ASP A 749 -2.01 14.71 -3.01
N PRO A 750 -1.33 15.71 -2.43
CA PRO A 750 -0.80 16.85 -3.21
C PRO A 750 0.37 16.54 -4.16
N THR A 751 1.33 15.71 -3.74
CA THR A 751 2.71 15.68 -4.26
C THR A 751 3.00 14.62 -5.32
N GLY A 752 2.34 13.48 -5.22
CA GLY A 752 2.54 12.28 -6.05
C GLY A 752 1.70 11.13 -5.51
N GLU A 753 1.89 10.79 -4.24
CA GLU A 753 1.51 9.54 -3.58
C GLU A 753 0.03 9.13 -3.59
N PRO A 754 -0.33 7.85 -3.86
CA PRO A 754 -1.70 7.35 -3.78
C PRO A 754 -2.31 7.41 -2.37
N VAL A 755 -3.61 7.73 -2.28
CA VAL A 755 -4.35 7.90 -1.02
C VAL A 755 -5.67 7.12 -1.01
N TYR A 756 -6.26 6.75 -2.15
CA TYR A 756 -7.46 5.90 -2.22
C TYR A 756 -7.66 5.26 -3.61
N PHE A 757 -8.38 4.13 -3.65
CA PHE A 757 -8.82 3.46 -4.87
C PHE A 757 -10.26 2.97 -4.64
N SER A 758 -11.14 3.03 -5.65
CA SER A 758 -12.49 2.47 -5.53
C SER A 758 -12.45 0.95 -5.36
N ARG A 759 -13.49 0.34 -4.79
CA ARG A 759 -13.51 -1.12 -4.62
C ARG A 759 -13.46 -1.81 -5.96
N ARG A 760 -14.17 -1.29 -6.98
CA ARG A 760 -14.08 -1.78 -8.36
C ARG A 760 -12.65 -1.71 -8.92
N THR A 761 -11.85 -0.73 -8.50
CA THR A 761 -10.43 -0.59 -8.88
C THR A 761 -9.54 -1.54 -8.09
N ILE A 762 -9.79 -1.75 -6.79
CA ILE A 762 -9.09 -2.73 -5.96
C ILE A 762 -9.40 -4.16 -6.42
N GLU A 763 -10.64 -4.47 -6.83
CA GLU A 763 -11.04 -5.74 -7.44
C GLU A 763 -10.50 -5.89 -8.86
N PHE A 764 -10.34 -4.78 -9.60
CA PHE A 764 -9.59 -4.73 -10.85
C PHE A 764 -8.06 -4.79 -10.63
N PHE A 765 -7.51 -4.72 -9.41
CA PHE A 765 -6.06 -4.83 -9.14
C PHE A 765 -5.64 -6.01 -8.23
N GLY A 766 -6.56 -6.66 -7.51
CA GLY A 766 -6.33 -7.92 -6.79
C GLY A 766 -5.70 -7.82 -5.39
N LEU A 767 -5.63 -6.62 -4.79
CA LEU A 767 -4.87 -6.38 -3.55
C LEU A 767 -5.66 -6.64 -2.26
N ASN A 768 -4.95 -7.06 -1.19
CA ASN A 768 -5.54 -7.46 0.09
C ASN A 768 -4.95 -6.65 1.26
N ILE A 769 -5.82 -6.11 2.12
CA ILE A 769 -5.55 -4.91 2.96
C ILE A 769 -5.02 -5.27 4.38
N GLY A 770 -4.82 -6.55 4.69
CA GLY A 770 -4.68 -7.03 6.06
C GLY A 770 -3.39 -6.68 6.82
N ALA A 771 -2.24 -6.59 6.16
CA ALA A 771 -0.94 -6.39 6.83
C ALA A 771 0.18 -5.91 5.88
N TYR A 772 0.43 -4.59 5.84
CA TYR A 772 1.63 -4.01 5.25
C TYR A 772 2.09 -2.78 6.06
N ASP A 773 3.10 -3.01 6.90
CA ASP A 773 3.78 -1.99 7.73
C ASP A 773 5.30 -2.15 7.49
N GLY A 774 5.70 -2.21 6.21
CA GLY A 774 7.05 -2.51 5.74
C GLY A 774 7.47 -1.67 4.52
N PRO A 775 8.78 -1.46 4.28
CA PRO A 775 9.25 -0.22 3.65
C PRO A 775 9.23 -0.14 2.11
N GLU A 776 8.65 -1.13 1.41
CA GLU A 776 9.01 -1.41 0.02
C GLU A 776 8.06 -0.86 -1.05
N LEU A 777 6.91 -0.30 -0.66
CA LEU A 777 5.87 0.20 -1.60
C LEU A 777 5.28 1.57 -1.21
N SER A 778 6.10 2.49 -0.70
CA SER A 778 5.78 3.93 -0.73
C SER A 778 6.21 4.52 -2.07
N GLY A 779 5.27 4.98 -2.89
CA GLY A 779 5.56 5.64 -4.16
C GLY A 779 4.39 5.60 -5.15
N LEU A 780 3.98 6.75 -5.68
CA LEU A 780 3.20 6.78 -6.92
C LEU A 780 3.95 6.08 -8.05
N ALA A 781 5.24 6.39 -8.19
CA ALA A 781 6.12 5.76 -9.17
C ALA A 781 6.11 4.23 -9.03
N ALA A 782 6.13 3.70 -7.80
CA ALA A 782 6.08 2.27 -7.54
C ALA A 782 4.70 1.65 -7.82
N THR A 783 3.61 2.40 -7.61
CA THR A 783 2.24 1.96 -7.89
C THR A 783 1.97 1.88 -9.39
N ILE A 784 2.44 2.86 -10.16
CA ILE A 784 2.17 2.92 -11.59
C ILE A 784 3.14 1.98 -12.36
N ALA A 785 4.37 1.81 -11.87
CA ALA A 785 5.27 0.72 -12.29
C ALA A 785 4.73 -0.70 -11.97
N ALA A 786 3.69 -0.84 -11.15
CA ALA A 786 3.06 -2.13 -10.84
C ALA A 786 1.76 -2.41 -11.63
N LEU A 787 0.99 -1.36 -11.97
CA LEU A 787 -0.42 -1.45 -12.37
C LEU A 787 -0.75 -0.90 -13.77
N VAL A 788 0.25 -0.42 -14.50
CA VAL A 788 0.08 0.08 -15.87
C VAL A 788 1.10 -0.59 -16.78
N HIS A 789 0.89 -0.61 -18.10
CA HIS A 789 1.76 -1.37 -19.00
C HIS A 789 3.20 -0.84 -18.89
N PRO A 790 4.24 -1.66 -19.14
CA PRO A 790 5.58 -1.14 -19.36
C PRO A 790 5.54 -0.13 -20.48
N ASP A 791 5.04 -0.46 -21.68
CA ASP A 791 4.61 0.50 -22.72
C ASP A 791 3.49 1.51 -22.30
N ASP A 792 3.08 1.55 -21.04
CA ASP A 792 2.19 2.54 -20.46
C ASP A 792 2.88 3.20 -19.18
N ALA A 793 4.21 3.51 -19.25
CA ALA A 793 5.09 4.30 -18.30
C ALA A 793 6.04 5.63 -18.60
N ALA A 794 6.37 6.19 -19.81
CA ALA A 794 6.44 7.57 -20.49
C ALA A 794 5.53 7.95 -21.82
N ARG A 795 4.23 8.47 -21.82
CA ARG A 795 3.00 8.50 -22.74
C ARG A 795 1.65 7.60 -22.55
N LEU A 796 0.87 7.14 -21.52
CA LEU A 796 0.59 6.72 -18.60
C LEU A 796 1.78 6.67 -17.37
N THR A 797 3.17 6.63 -17.34
CA THR A 797 4.22 6.95 -16.23
C THR A 797 5.48 7.96 -16.29
N GLU A 798 5.64 9.01 -17.14
CA GLU A 798 6.35 10.37 -16.88
C GLU A 798 5.77 11.97 -16.89
N THR A 799 4.60 12.80 -17.04
CA THR A 799 3.05 13.16 -17.41
C THR A 799 1.79 13.24 -16.46
N LEU A 800 1.25 12.23 -15.76
CA LEU A 800 0.88 12.43 -14.34
C LEU A 800 2.19 12.72 -13.50
N ASN A 801 3.35 12.89 -14.17
CA ASN A 801 4.50 13.78 -13.95
C ASN A 801 4.60 14.87 -15.07
N ARG A 802 3.49 15.47 -15.51
CA ARG A 802 3.25 16.72 -16.26
C ARG A 802 1.90 17.40 -16.09
N SER A 803 0.86 16.84 -15.51
CA SER A 803 -0.40 17.58 -15.49
C SER A 803 -0.52 18.65 -14.40
N LEU A 804 0.23 18.90 -13.32
CA LEU A 804 1.54 18.55 -12.74
C LEU A 804 2.63 19.44 -13.40
N ALA A 805 2.44 20.39 -14.36
CA ALA A 805 3.35 21.57 -14.43
C ALA A 805 3.01 22.94 -15.07
N THR A 806 2.14 23.23 -16.04
CA THR A 806 1.24 22.49 -16.92
C THR A 806 0.03 21.84 -16.27
N GLY A 807 -0.69 22.61 -15.45
CA GLY A 807 -1.95 22.30 -14.75
C GLY A 807 -3.13 22.01 -15.66
N GLU A 808 -3.32 20.77 -16.07
CA GLU A 808 -4.00 20.43 -17.31
C GLU A 808 -5.07 19.36 -17.18
N THR A 809 -5.82 19.08 -18.23
CA THR A 809 -6.73 17.93 -18.24
C THR A 809 -5.95 16.71 -18.69
N PHE A 810 -5.68 15.79 -17.78
CA PHE A 810 -5.20 14.47 -18.14
C PHE A 810 -6.27 13.77 -19.00
N SER A 811 -5.91 13.31 -20.19
CA SER A 811 -6.84 12.68 -21.13
C SER A 811 -6.08 11.86 -22.17
N LEU A 812 -5.89 10.56 -21.92
CA LEU A 812 -5.26 9.67 -22.89
C LEU A 812 -5.93 8.28 -22.89
N ASN A 813 -5.85 7.59 -24.02
CA ASN A 813 -6.15 6.16 -24.10
C ASN A 813 -4.90 5.37 -23.72
N TYR A 814 -5.04 4.41 -22.80
CA TYR A 814 -3.92 3.70 -22.19
C TYR A 814 -4.23 2.34 -21.60
N ARG A 815 -3.20 1.49 -21.53
CA ARG A 815 -3.33 0.11 -21.04
C ARG A 815 -3.15 0.01 -19.52
N LEU A 816 -4.26 -0.10 -18.78
CA LEU A 816 -4.26 -0.43 -17.34
C LEU A 816 -4.24 -1.93 -17.11
N ARG A 817 -3.49 -2.38 -16.09
CA ARG A 817 -3.38 -3.78 -15.70
C ARG A 817 -4.57 -4.20 -14.84
N ARG A 818 -5.19 -5.32 -15.16
CA ARG A 818 -6.23 -5.94 -14.34
C ARG A 818 -5.64 -6.92 -13.30
N ALA A 819 -6.45 -7.40 -12.36
CA ALA A 819 -6.06 -8.25 -11.22
C ALA A 819 -5.58 -9.66 -11.65
N ASP A 820 -6.08 -10.13 -12.79
CA ASP A 820 -5.61 -11.30 -13.52
C ASP A 820 -4.35 -11.01 -14.36
N GLY A 821 -3.83 -9.79 -14.29
CA GLY A 821 -2.62 -9.31 -14.95
C GLY A 821 -2.83 -8.69 -16.33
N VAL A 822 -4.05 -8.74 -16.88
CA VAL A 822 -4.34 -8.43 -18.30
C VAL A 822 -4.50 -6.93 -18.54
N TYR A 823 -3.94 -6.44 -19.65
CA TYR A 823 -4.05 -5.05 -20.07
C TYR A 823 -5.24 -4.83 -21.02
N ARG A 824 -6.03 -3.76 -20.81
CA ARG A 824 -7.05 -3.30 -21.78
C ARG A 824 -6.90 -1.82 -22.10
N TRP A 825 -7.27 -1.39 -23.30
CA TRP A 825 -7.29 0.01 -23.69
C TRP A 825 -8.39 0.78 -22.95
N MET A 826 -7.99 1.50 -21.91
CA MET A 826 -8.85 2.39 -21.15
C MET A 826 -8.69 3.82 -21.67
N SER A 827 -9.79 4.46 -22.09
CA SER A 827 -9.82 5.91 -22.19
C SER A 827 -9.89 6.48 -20.77
N GLY A 828 -8.81 7.13 -20.34
CA GLY A 828 -8.68 7.62 -18.98
C GLY A 828 -8.42 9.12 -18.90
N ARG A 829 -9.12 9.75 -17.96
CA ARG A 829 -9.25 11.21 -17.88
C ARG A 829 -9.33 11.69 -16.44
N ALA A 830 -8.88 12.93 -16.21
CA ALA A 830 -9.06 13.66 -14.95
C ALA A 830 -9.08 15.18 -15.19
N GLU A 831 -10.00 15.94 -14.54
CA GLU A 831 -10.20 17.41 -14.68
C GLU A 831 -10.20 18.28 -13.39
N PRO A 832 -9.01 18.63 -12.90
CA PRO A 832 -8.92 19.17 -10.83
C PRO A 832 -9.38 20.48 -10.14
N LEU A 833 -9.24 20.46 -8.80
CA LEU A 833 -9.58 21.54 -7.83
C LEU A 833 -8.39 22.48 -7.66
N ARG A 834 -8.67 23.71 -7.23
CA ARG A 834 -7.81 24.53 -6.38
C ARG A 834 -8.61 25.07 -5.20
N ASP A 835 -7.94 25.34 -4.09
CA ASP A 835 -8.47 26.22 -3.04
C ASP A 835 -8.74 27.64 -3.58
N GLU A 836 -9.35 28.50 -2.76
CA GLU A 836 -9.72 29.87 -3.17
C GLU A 836 -8.51 30.77 -3.53
N SER A 837 -7.27 30.39 -3.17
CA SER A 837 -6.05 31.10 -3.59
C SER A 837 -5.53 30.64 -4.96
N GLY A 838 -6.08 29.56 -5.52
CA GLY A 838 -5.51 28.87 -6.67
C GLY A 838 -4.37 27.91 -6.29
N THR A 839 -4.23 27.56 -5.00
CA THR A 839 -3.32 26.53 -4.46
C THR A 839 -4.11 25.21 -4.21
N ILE A 840 -3.51 24.11 -3.74
CA ILE A 840 -3.85 22.78 -4.30
C ILE A 840 -3.65 21.54 -3.33
N VAL A 841 -4.73 20.75 -3.01
CA VAL A 841 -4.91 19.52 -2.07
C VAL A 841 -4.86 17.97 -2.56
N GLN A 842 -5.94 17.14 -2.78
CA GLN A 842 -5.98 15.60 -2.97
C GLN A 842 -6.15 14.88 -4.40
N TRP A 843 -6.89 13.75 -4.73
CA TRP A 843 -7.06 13.09 -6.12
C TRP A 843 -8.31 12.25 -6.53
N TYR A 844 -8.71 12.30 -7.82
CA TYR A 844 -9.84 11.65 -8.57
C TYR A 844 -9.55 11.47 -10.09
N GLY A 845 -9.30 10.24 -10.55
CA GLY A 845 -9.18 9.92 -11.98
C GLY A 845 -10.15 8.83 -12.39
N LEU A 846 -10.65 8.88 -13.62
CA LEU A 846 -11.51 7.83 -14.17
C LEU A 846 -10.89 7.17 -15.39
N SER A 847 -11.10 5.87 -15.54
CA SER A 847 -10.64 5.09 -16.70
C SER A 847 -11.77 4.16 -17.18
N HIS A 848 -12.25 4.33 -18.42
CA HIS A 848 -13.29 3.47 -19.01
C HIS A 848 -12.78 2.71 -20.24
N ASP A 849 -13.29 1.49 -20.42
CA ASP A 849 -12.86 0.58 -21.48
C ASP A 849 -13.37 1.03 -22.86
N ILE A 850 -12.50 1.03 -23.87
CA ILE A 850 -12.83 1.33 -25.30
C ILE A 850 -12.32 0.23 -26.25
N ASP A 851 -11.76 -0.85 -25.72
CA ASP A 851 -10.95 -1.86 -26.42
C ASP A 851 -11.71 -2.58 -27.55
N ASP A 852 -13.02 -2.74 -27.39
CA ASP A 852 -13.87 -3.53 -28.30
C ASP A 852 -14.37 -2.75 -29.53
N GLN A 853 -14.37 -1.41 -29.48
CA GLN A 853 -14.97 -0.56 -30.53
C GLN A 853 -14.02 -0.25 -31.68
N LEU A 854 -12.73 -0.05 -31.38
CA LEU A 854 -11.71 0.30 -32.38
C LEU A 854 -11.27 -0.89 -33.27
N ARG A 855 -11.49 -2.13 -32.81
CA ARG A 855 -11.08 -3.34 -33.55
C ARG A 855 -11.79 -3.47 -34.92
N ILE A 856 -13.11 -3.33 -34.96
CA ILE A 856 -13.94 -3.72 -36.11
C ILE A 856 -13.70 -2.86 -37.38
N GLU A 857 -13.32 -1.59 -37.23
CA GLU A 857 -12.98 -0.74 -38.40
C GLU A 857 -11.55 -0.92 -38.91
N GLU A 858 -10.57 -1.10 -38.01
CA GLU A 858 -9.18 -1.31 -38.38
C GLU A 858 -9.01 -2.72 -38.99
N GLU A 859 -9.63 -3.76 -38.41
CA GLU A 859 -9.61 -5.18 -38.86
C GLU A 859 -9.81 -5.37 -40.37
N LEU A 860 -10.77 -4.64 -40.96
CA LEU A 860 -11.13 -4.78 -42.36
C LEU A 860 -10.18 -4.00 -43.29
N ARG A 861 -9.53 -2.95 -42.80
CA ARG A 861 -8.51 -2.19 -43.54
C ARG A 861 -7.15 -2.84 -43.48
N VAL A 862 -6.89 -3.51 -42.35
CA VAL A 862 -5.78 -4.43 -42.11
C VAL A 862 -5.84 -5.59 -43.10
N ARG A 863 -6.95 -6.36 -43.14
CA ARG A 863 -7.03 -7.65 -43.88
C ARG A 863 -6.73 -7.61 -45.38
N GLU A 864 -7.06 -6.53 -46.07
CA GLU A 864 -6.69 -6.38 -47.48
C GLU A 864 -5.20 -6.07 -47.65
N ARG A 865 -4.68 -5.15 -46.83
CA ARG A 865 -3.29 -4.68 -46.90
C ARG A 865 -2.32 -5.80 -46.50
N SER A 866 -2.66 -6.49 -45.41
CA SER A 866 -2.16 -7.79 -44.95
C SER A 866 -1.63 -8.70 -46.08
N LEU A 867 -2.53 -9.31 -46.84
CA LEU A 867 -2.23 -10.53 -47.60
C LEU A 867 -1.24 -10.34 -48.75
N TRP A 868 -1.07 -9.10 -49.23
CA TRP A 868 -0.04 -8.74 -50.22
C TRP A 868 1.30 -8.65 -49.53
N GLN A 869 1.28 -7.82 -48.49
CA GLN A 869 2.44 -7.24 -47.87
C GLN A 869 3.16 -8.33 -47.01
N LEU A 870 2.44 -9.40 -46.65
CA LEU A 870 2.92 -10.73 -46.25
C LEU A 870 4.18 -11.21 -46.98
N VAL A 871 4.14 -11.27 -48.31
CA VAL A 871 5.18 -11.97 -49.10
C VAL A 871 6.51 -11.21 -49.06
N GLU A 872 6.45 -9.88 -48.99
CA GLU A 872 7.61 -9.00 -48.85
C GLU A 872 8.19 -9.02 -47.41
N THR A 873 7.40 -9.37 -46.40
CA THR A 873 7.81 -9.47 -44.99
C THR A 873 7.72 -10.90 -44.45
N LEU A 874 8.31 -11.86 -45.18
CA LEU A 874 8.58 -13.21 -44.65
C LEU A 874 10.05 -13.29 -44.16
N PRO A 875 10.31 -13.85 -42.96
CA PRO A 875 11.59 -13.81 -42.23
C PRO A 875 12.61 -14.84 -42.74
N ALA A 876 12.44 -15.21 -44.00
CA ALA A 876 13.07 -16.31 -44.66
C ALA A 876 13.73 -15.76 -45.91
N MET A 877 14.92 -16.24 -46.26
CA MET A 877 15.54 -15.87 -47.51
C MET A 877 14.88 -16.66 -48.64
N ILE A 878 13.86 -16.08 -49.28
CA ILE A 878 13.01 -16.75 -50.28
C ILE A 878 13.48 -16.40 -51.70
N ASP A 879 13.66 -17.44 -52.51
CA ASP A 879 13.88 -17.34 -53.96
C ASP A 879 12.73 -18.06 -54.69
N CYS A 880 12.25 -17.48 -55.77
CA CYS A 880 11.24 -18.04 -56.65
C CYS A 880 11.88 -18.18 -58.04
N ALA A 881 12.07 -19.42 -58.49
CA ALA A 881 12.78 -19.77 -59.72
C ALA A 881 11.85 -20.36 -60.79
N ALA A 882 12.23 -20.21 -62.05
CA ALA A 882 11.55 -20.83 -63.18
C ALA A 882 11.70 -22.37 -63.15
N PRO A 883 10.88 -23.14 -63.90
CA PRO A 883 10.88 -24.61 -63.84
C PRO A 883 12.23 -25.31 -64.12
N ASP A 884 13.17 -24.63 -64.76
CA ASP A 884 14.55 -25.08 -65.05
C ASP A 884 15.56 -24.82 -63.91
N GLY A 885 15.15 -24.06 -62.89
CA GLY A 885 15.97 -23.70 -61.73
C GLY A 885 16.58 -22.30 -61.76
N GLU A 886 16.32 -21.48 -62.80
CA GLU A 886 16.86 -20.11 -62.86
C GLU A 886 16.02 -19.11 -62.02
N PRO A 887 16.64 -18.37 -61.08
CA PRO A 887 15.94 -17.40 -60.21
C PRO A 887 15.21 -16.24 -60.93
N VAL A 888 13.99 -15.93 -60.46
CA VAL A 888 13.07 -14.93 -61.03
C VAL A 888 12.67 -13.83 -60.04
N TYR A 889 12.37 -14.16 -58.79
CA TYR A 889 12.04 -13.20 -57.72
C TYR A 889 12.74 -13.57 -56.41
N ARG A 890 13.29 -12.57 -55.73
CA ARG A 890 13.84 -12.67 -54.37
C ARG A 890 13.16 -11.66 -53.48
N ASN A 891 12.68 -12.09 -52.31
CA ASN A 891 12.22 -11.18 -51.29
C ASN A 891 13.40 -10.33 -50.75
N PRO A 892 13.15 -9.18 -50.09
CA PRO A 892 14.22 -8.30 -49.60
C PRO A 892 15.32 -9.02 -48.82
N GLN A 893 14.92 -9.94 -47.95
CA GLN A 893 15.74 -10.71 -47.03
C GLN A 893 16.88 -11.46 -47.75
N LEU A 894 16.61 -12.17 -48.85
CA LEU A 894 17.65 -12.90 -49.59
C LEU A 894 18.56 -11.98 -50.43
N ARG A 895 18.02 -10.92 -51.05
CA ARG A 895 18.85 -9.97 -51.80
C ARG A 895 19.87 -9.30 -50.91
N ASP A 896 19.40 -8.81 -49.76
CA ASP A 896 20.14 -7.88 -48.93
C ASP A 896 21.17 -8.62 -48.05
N PHE A 897 20.94 -9.91 -47.75
CA PHE A 897 21.98 -10.82 -47.24
C PHE A 897 23.14 -11.01 -48.24
N LEU A 898 22.82 -11.25 -49.52
CA LEU A 898 23.82 -11.53 -50.56
C LEU A 898 24.56 -10.27 -51.05
N GLY A 899 23.95 -9.09 -50.95
CA GLY A 899 24.56 -7.80 -51.29
C GLY A 899 24.56 -7.46 -52.79
N TYR A 900 23.89 -8.25 -53.62
CA TYR A 900 23.75 -8.02 -55.06
C TYR A 900 22.36 -8.43 -55.54
N LYS A 901 21.88 -7.84 -56.65
CA LYS A 901 20.58 -8.18 -57.23
C LYS A 901 20.71 -9.23 -58.34
N LEU A 902 19.61 -9.87 -58.72
CA LEU A 902 19.64 -10.92 -59.76
C LEU A 902 20.17 -10.40 -61.11
N GLU A 903 19.89 -9.14 -61.42
CA GLU A 903 20.30 -8.44 -62.64
C GLU A 903 21.81 -8.14 -62.71
N ASP A 904 22.54 -8.28 -61.59
CA ASP A 904 23.99 -8.10 -61.56
C ASP A 904 24.75 -9.37 -62.00
N LEU A 905 24.17 -10.55 -61.79
CA LEU A 905 24.78 -11.83 -62.19
C LEU A 905 24.79 -12.06 -63.71
N ASP A 906 23.84 -11.48 -64.44
CA ASP A 906 23.72 -11.60 -65.91
C ASP A 906 24.99 -11.15 -66.65
N ARG A 907 25.82 -10.30 -66.01
CA ARG A 907 27.08 -9.77 -66.56
C ARG A 907 28.24 -10.76 -66.50
N THR A 908 28.08 -11.93 -65.86
CA THR A 908 29.16 -12.91 -65.64
C THR A 908 29.38 -13.90 -66.79
N GLY A 909 28.49 -13.96 -67.77
CA GLY A 909 28.55 -14.94 -68.87
C GLY A 909 28.22 -16.38 -68.47
N LYS A 910 27.70 -16.59 -67.26
CA LYS A 910 27.13 -17.85 -66.76
C LYS A 910 25.62 -17.67 -66.57
N SER A 911 24.88 -18.74 -66.30
CA SER A 911 23.47 -18.62 -65.87
C SER A 911 23.38 -18.04 -64.45
N ARG A 912 22.21 -17.53 -64.04
CA ARG A 912 22.02 -16.89 -62.73
C ARG A 912 22.16 -17.91 -61.61
N LEU A 913 21.70 -19.14 -61.81
CA LEU A 913 21.91 -20.26 -60.86
C LEU A 913 23.42 -20.54 -60.69
N ALA A 914 24.15 -20.73 -61.78
CA ALA A 914 25.59 -21.02 -61.73
C ALA A 914 26.41 -19.86 -61.14
N GLY A 915 26.04 -18.61 -61.46
CA GLY A 915 26.64 -17.40 -60.90
C GLY A 915 26.37 -17.23 -59.40
N THR A 916 25.14 -17.53 -58.95
CA THR A 916 24.77 -17.49 -57.52
C THR A 916 25.65 -18.44 -56.71
N LEU A 917 25.83 -19.69 -57.17
CA LEU A 917 26.61 -20.69 -56.45
C LEU A 917 28.11 -20.34 -56.41
N ASP A 918 28.70 -19.95 -57.54
CA ASP A 918 30.14 -19.61 -57.63
C ASP A 918 30.53 -18.35 -56.84
N ALA A 919 29.61 -17.39 -56.67
CA ALA A 919 29.85 -16.17 -55.89
C ALA A 919 29.53 -16.34 -54.40
N GLY A 920 28.52 -17.16 -54.07
CA GLY A 920 27.97 -17.29 -52.72
C GLY A 920 28.62 -18.37 -51.86
N VAL A 921 28.90 -19.56 -52.38
CA VAL A 921 29.24 -20.71 -51.52
C VAL A 921 30.74 -20.76 -51.15
N HIS A 922 31.06 -21.16 -49.92
CA HIS A 922 32.44 -21.33 -49.46
C HIS A 922 33.20 -22.38 -50.29
N PRO A 923 34.49 -22.16 -50.65
CA PRO A 923 35.25 -23.04 -51.55
C PRO A 923 35.22 -24.53 -51.20
N ASP A 924 35.38 -24.90 -49.93
CA ASP A 924 35.37 -26.31 -49.50
C ASP A 924 33.99 -26.98 -49.67
N ASP A 925 32.90 -26.20 -49.65
CA ASP A 925 31.51 -26.70 -49.66
C ASP A 925 30.92 -26.73 -51.10
N LEU A 926 31.46 -25.87 -51.98
CA LEU A 926 30.93 -25.51 -53.31
C LEU A 926 30.68 -26.71 -54.23
N GLN A 927 31.59 -27.69 -54.27
CA GLN A 927 31.50 -28.80 -55.23
C GLN A 927 30.25 -29.65 -54.99
N GLY A 928 30.02 -30.09 -53.75
CA GLY A 928 28.89 -30.94 -53.41
C GLY A 928 27.53 -30.22 -53.46
N VAL A 929 27.50 -28.90 -53.27
CA VAL A 929 26.25 -28.12 -53.42
C VAL A 929 25.74 -28.19 -54.86
N LYS A 930 26.63 -28.07 -55.85
CA LYS A 930 26.28 -28.18 -57.28
C LYS A 930 25.75 -29.56 -57.66
N GLU A 931 26.39 -30.61 -57.15
CA GLU A 931 26.02 -32.01 -57.43
C GLU A 931 24.61 -32.34 -56.92
N ASN A 932 24.27 -31.92 -55.69
CA ASN A 932 22.92 -32.12 -55.13
C ASN A 932 21.85 -31.29 -55.86
N TYR A 933 22.15 -30.06 -56.27
CA TYR A 933 21.18 -29.20 -56.99
C TYR A 933 20.82 -29.75 -58.37
N ALA A 934 21.81 -30.21 -59.13
CA ALA A 934 21.61 -30.80 -60.46
C ALA A 934 20.73 -32.07 -60.41
N HIS A 935 20.83 -32.85 -59.33
CA HIS A 935 20.00 -34.03 -59.12
C HIS A 935 18.52 -33.67 -58.95
N SER A 936 18.19 -32.78 -58.00
CA SER A 936 16.81 -32.35 -57.69
C SER A 936 16.08 -31.78 -58.92
N LEU A 937 16.73 -30.93 -59.72
CA LEU A 937 16.15 -30.37 -60.93
C LEU A 937 15.88 -31.43 -62.02
N SER A 938 16.67 -32.51 -62.04
CA SER A 938 16.51 -33.61 -63.01
C SER A 938 15.41 -34.62 -62.66
N THR A 939 15.11 -34.82 -61.37
CA THR A 939 14.07 -35.75 -60.90
C THR A 939 12.75 -35.06 -60.57
N GLY A 940 12.76 -33.76 -60.27
CA GLY A 940 11.60 -33.02 -59.78
C GLY A 940 11.34 -33.22 -58.28
N GLU A 941 12.30 -33.80 -57.56
CA GLU A 941 12.25 -34.06 -56.11
C GLU A 941 12.76 -32.85 -55.30
N PRO A 942 12.35 -32.67 -54.04
CA PRO A 942 12.82 -31.56 -53.19
C PRO A 942 14.32 -31.58 -52.89
N TYR A 943 14.90 -30.40 -52.65
CA TYR A 943 16.29 -30.20 -52.26
C TYR A 943 16.41 -29.80 -50.78
N ALA A 944 17.51 -30.20 -50.10
CA ALA A 944 17.89 -29.74 -48.76
C ALA A 944 19.42 -29.90 -48.50
N ARG A 945 20.11 -28.87 -47.96
CA ARG A 945 21.55 -28.94 -47.57
C ARG A 945 22.05 -27.81 -46.66
N ARG A 946 22.85 -28.13 -45.63
CA ARG A 946 23.70 -27.17 -44.87
C ARG A 946 25.04 -26.91 -45.57
N HIS A 947 25.48 -25.65 -45.61
CA HIS A 947 26.76 -25.21 -46.19
C HIS A 947 27.08 -23.76 -45.76
N ARG A 948 28.33 -23.30 -45.91
CA ARG A 948 28.68 -21.89 -45.68
C ARG A 948 28.36 -21.03 -46.91
N LEU A 949 27.64 -19.94 -46.70
CA LEU A 949 27.30 -18.92 -47.70
C LEU A 949 27.95 -17.59 -47.31
N ARG A 950 28.35 -16.82 -48.32
CA ARG A 950 28.99 -15.52 -48.21
C ARG A 950 27.94 -14.42 -48.09
N ARG A 951 28.04 -13.60 -47.05
CA ARG A 951 27.26 -12.38 -46.87
C ARG A 951 27.87 -11.20 -47.67
N PHE A 952 27.08 -10.15 -47.89
CA PHE A 952 27.46 -8.93 -48.64
C PHE A 952 28.83 -8.31 -48.27
N ASP A 953 29.27 -8.44 -47.01
CA ASP A 953 30.52 -7.91 -46.48
C ASP A 953 31.73 -8.84 -46.69
N GLY A 954 31.48 -10.10 -47.09
CA GLY A 954 32.49 -11.13 -47.23
C GLY A 954 32.71 -12.00 -45.99
N GLU A 955 31.94 -11.83 -44.91
CA GLU A 955 31.85 -12.85 -43.87
C GLU A 955 31.20 -14.11 -44.46
N TYR A 956 31.72 -15.29 -44.10
CA TYR A 956 31.06 -16.57 -44.39
C TYR A 956 30.24 -17.00 -43.18
N ARG A 957 29.00 -17.40 -43.43
CA ARG A 957 28.02 -17.81 -42.42
C ARG A 957 27.45 -19.17 -42.75
N TRP A 958 27.14 -19.97 -41.73
CA TRP A 958 26.47 -21.25 -41.94
C TRP A 958 25.00 -21.05 -42.31
N ILE A 959 24.59 -21.63 -43.44
CA ILE A 959 23.23 -21.56 -44.00
C ILE A 959 22.68 -22.98 -44.26
N GLU A 960 21.38 -23.18 -44.04
CA GLU A 960 20.64 -24.31 -44.59
C GLU A 960 19.68 -23.86 -45.71
N THR A 961 19.67 -24.56 -46.85
CA THR A 961 18.81 -24.23 -48.01
C THR A 961 17.93 -25.42 -48.39
N ARG A 962 16.63 -25.17 -48.65
CA ARG A 962 15.62 -26.16 -49.08
C ARG A 962 14.81 -25.65 -50.29
N ALA A 963 14.29 -26.52 -51.16
CA ALA A 963 13.47 -26.12 -52.33
C ALA A 963 12.42 -27.18 -52.76
N ALA A 964 11.29 -26.76 -53.34
CA ALA A 964 10.29 -27.66 -53.93
C ALA A 964 9.43 -27.01 -55.04
N PRO A 965 8.76 -27.80 -55.92
CA PRO A 965 8.03 -27.27 -57.08
C PRO A 965 6.52 -27.00 -56.83
N MET A 966 6.04 -25.84 -57.28
CA MET A 966 4.62 -25.51 -57.48
C MET A 966 4.13 -26.04 -58.82
N ARG A 967 2.90 -26.57 -58.88
CA ARG A 967 2.31 -27.19 -60.07
C ARG A 967 0.91 -26.63 -60.39
N ASN A 968 0.56 -26.61 -61.67
CA ASN A 968 -0.80 -26.28 -62.14
C ASN A 968 -1.77 -27.47 -61.93
N PRO A 969 -3.10 -27.30 -62.13
CA PRO A 969 -4.07 -28.40 -62.05
C PRO A 969 -3.75 -29.59 -62.98
N GLU A 970 -3.02 -29.35 -64.06
CA GLU A 970 -2.55 -30.38 -65.01
C GLU A 970 -1.24 -31.09 -64.58
N GLY A 971 -0.65 -30.71 -63.44
CA GLY A 971 0.49 -31.40 -62.80
C GLY A 971 1.90 -31.01 -63.28
N ALA A 972 2.02 -30.09 -64.24
CA ALA A 972 3.30 -29.56 -64.71
C ALA A 972 3.89 -28.56 -63.70
N ILE A 973 5.22 -28.49 -63.60
CA ILE A 973 5.92 -27.52 -62.73
C ILE A 973 5.79 -26.12 -63.34
N VAL A 974 5.30 -25.16 -62.56
CA VAL A 974 5.12 -23.75 -62.95
C VAL A 974 6.23 -22.87 -62.37
N GLN A 975 6.67 -23.17 -61.15
CA GLN A 975 7.68 -22.41 -60.40
C GLN A 975 8.36 -23.34 -59.39
N TRP A 976 9.63 -23.10 -59.07
CA TRP A 976 10.28 -23.65 -57.89
C TRP A 976 10.31 -22.57 -56.80
N ASN A 977 9.92 -22.96 -55.59
CA ASN A 977 9.93 -22.09 -54.42
C ASN A 977 11.04 -22.57 -53.48
N VAL A 978 11.93 -21.66 -53.08
CA VAL A 978 13.20 -21.93 -52.39
C VAL A 978 13.26 -21.13 -51.10
N ILE A 979 13.89 -21.68 -50.06
CA ILE A 979 14.09 -21.04 -48.76
C ILE A 979 15.52 -21.29 -48.24
N CYS A 980 16.16 -20.25 -47.72
CA CYS A 980 17.46 -20.32 -47.03
C CYS A 980 17.35 -19.78 -45.60
N ILE A 981 18.15 -20.34 -44.69
CA ILE A 981 18.06 -20.16 -43.23
C ILE A 981 19.46 -19.87 -42.67
N ASP A 982 19.69 -18.71 -42.04
CA ASP A 982 20.95 -18.42 -41.32
C ASP A 982 20.95 -19.13 -39.95
N ILE A 983 22.04 -19.88 -39.70
CA ILE A 983 22.33 -20.68 -38.50
C ILE A 983 23.71 -20.33 -37.91
N ASP A 984 24.29 -19.16 -38.24
CA ASP A 984 25.62 -18.80 -37.76
C ASP A 984 25.63 -18.29 -36.30
N GLY A 985 24.57 -17.60 -35.88
CA GLY A 985 24.37 -17.19 -34.48
C GLY A 985 24.07 -18.37 -33.54
N GLU A 986 23.55 -19.46 -34.09
CA GLU A 986 23.30 -20.74 -33.40
C GLU A 986 24.62 -21.31 -32.84
N VAL A 987 25.59 -21.51 -33.73
CA VAL A 987 26.89 -22.12 -33.46
C VAL A 987 27.68 -21.30 -32.42
N ARG A 988 27.63 -19.96 -32.50
CA ARG A 988 28.36 -19.08 -31.58
C ARG A 988 27.72 -19.02 -30.17
N ALA A 989 26.38 -19.03 -30.08
CA ALA A 989 25.71 -18.86 -28.79
C ALA A 989 25.77 -20.11 -27.88
N GLN A 990 25.95 -21.30 -28.44
CA GLN A 990 26.28 -22.51 -27.67
C GLN A 990 27.62 -22.36 -26.93
N GLU A 991 28.61 -21.70 -27.55
CA GLU A 991 29.93 -21.46 -26.93
C GLU A 991 29.85 -20.42 -25.80
N GLU A 992 29.03 -19.37 -25.96
CA GLU A 992 28.87 -18.30 -24.95
C GLU A 992 28.07 -18.73 -23.70
N LEU A 993 27.01 -19.55 -23.85
CA LEU A 993 26.24 -20.10 -22.71
C LEU A 993 27.17 -20.77 -21.70
N GLN A 994 28.07 -21.62 -22.20
CA GLN A 994 28.93 -22.47 -21.39
C GLN A 994 29.80 -21.66 -20.42
N VAL A 995 30.29 -20.50 -20.86
CA VAL A 995 31.17 -19.62 -20.06
C VAL A 995 30.39 -18.90 -18.97
N ALA A 996 29.21 -18.35 -19.28
CA ALA A 996 28.47 -17.52 -18.33
C ALA A 996 27.72 -18.36 -17.26
N ARG A 997 27.35 -19.61 -17.57
CA ARG A 997 26.75 -20.56 -16.62
C ARG A 997 27.68 -20.87 -15.43
N GLU A 998 29.00 -20.90 -15.66
CA GLU A 998 30.01 -21.04 -14.60
C GLU A 998 30.16 -19.78 -13.71
N GLY A 999 29.74 -18.61 -14.19
CA GLY A 999 29.80 -17.34 -13.46
C GLY A 999 28.66 -17.20 -12.45
N LEU A 1000 27.43 -17.41 -12.92
CA LEU A 1000 26.22 -17.20 -12.10
C LEU A 1000 26.16 -18.12 -10.87
N ALA A 1001 26.62 -19.37 -11.02
CA ALA A 1001 26.70 -20.34 -9.92
C ALA A 1001 27.53 -19.83 -8.72
N ARG A 1002 28.66 -19.16 -9.00
CA ARG A 1002 29.53 -18.57 -7.95
C ARG A 1002 28.89 -17.35 -7.28
N ALA A 1003 28.17 -16.52 -8.04
CA ALA A 1003 27.49 -15.34 -7.51
C ALA A 1003 26.30 -15.70 -6.60
N SER A 1004 25.44 -16.63 -7.05
CA SER A 1004 24.30 -17.13 -6.27
C SER A 1004 24.74 -17.79 -4.97
N GLN A 1005 25.77 -18.65 -5.04
CA GLN A 1005 26.34 -19.30 -3.85
C GLN A 1005 26.87 -18.30 -2.82
N ALA A 1006 27.43 -17.17 -3.25
CA ALA A 1006 27.90 -16.10 -2.36
C ALA A 1006 26.74 -15.29 -1.75
N ALA A 1007 25.69 -15.00 -2.51
CA ALA A 1007 24.53 -14.23 -2.04
C ALA A 1007 23.77 -14.98 -0.94
N SER A 1008 23.43 -16.26 -1.14
CA SER A 1008 22.80 -17.08 -0.10
C SER A 1008 23.70 -17.27 1.13
N LEU A 1009 25.03 -17.29 0.95
CA LEU A 1009 25.98 -17.30 2.08
C LEU A 1009 25.90 -16.01 2.92
N ALA A 1010 25.74 -14.85 2.29
CA ALA A 1010 25.63 -13.56 2.99
C ALA A 1010 24.30 -13.44 3.77
N GLU A 1011 23.19 -13.79 3.14
CA GLU A 1011 21.85 -13.74 3.76
C GLU A 1011 21.71 -14.75 4.92
N LEU A 1012 22.14 -16.00 4.70
CA LEU A 1012 22.22 -16.99 5.77
C LEU A 1012 23.19 -16.53 6.87
N SER A 1013 24.33 -15.89 6.56
CA SER A 1013 25.26 -15.39 7.58
C SER A 1013 24.62 -14.35 8.51
N ALA A 1014 23.71 -13.50 8.01
CA ALA A 1014 22.97 -12.55 8.84
C ALA A 1014 22.00 -13.26 9.80
N SER A 1015 21.25 -14.26 9.31
CA SER A 1015 20.35 -15.09 10.12
C SER A 1015 21.13 -15.91 11.17
N ILE A 1016 22.21 -16.56 10.76
CA ILE A 1016 23.15 -17.33 11.60
C ILE A 1016 23.72 -16.45 12.72
N ALA A 1017 24.20 -15.25 12.38
CA ALA A 1017 24.69 -14.31 13.35
C ALA A 1017 23.59 -13.92 14.35
N HIS A 1018 22.34 -13.77 13.92
CA HIS A 1018 21.24 -13.47 14.82
C HIS A 1018 20.91 -14.64 15.77
N GLU A 1019 20.70 -15.86 15.25
CA GLU A 1019 20.37 -17.04 16.08
C GLU A 1019 21.49 -17.47 17.02
N VAL A 1020 22.76 -17.32 16.63
CA VAL A 1020 23.91 -17.68 17.50
C VAL A 1020 24.18 -16.59 18.54
N ASN A 1021 24.00 -15.30 18.20
CA ASN A 1021 24.23 -14.22 19.16
C ASN A 1021 23.15 -14.13 20.26
N GLN A 1022 21.90 -14.52 20.01
CA GLN A 1022 20.84 -14.50 21.04
C GLN A 1022 21.21 -15.32 22.30
N PRO A 1023 21.52 -16.63 22.23
CA PRO A 1023 21.92 -17.42 23.40
C PRO A 1023 23.28 -17.00 23.96
N LEU A 1024 24.24 -16.57 23.12
CA LEU A 1024 25.53 -16.06 23.62
C LEU A 1024 25.39 -14.75 24.41
N ALA A 1025 24.50 -13.84 23.98
CA ALA A 1025 24.16 -12.64 24.75
C ALA A 1025 23.48 -13.00 26.08
N ALA A 1026 22.61 -14.03 26.10
CA ALA A 1026 22.03 -14.55 27.33
C ALA A 1026 23.10 -15.14 28.26
N VAL A 1027 24.07 -15.91 27.75
CA VAL A 1027 25.24 -16.40 28.50
C VAL A 1027 26.02 -15.24 29.14
N VAL A 1028 26.35 -14.20 28.37
CA VAL A 1028 27.12 -13.04 28.89
C VAL A 1028 26.32 -12.25 29.94
N ALA A 1029 25.03 -12.01 29.70
CA ALA A 1029 24.15 -11.31 30.64
C ALA A 1029 23.96 -12.10 31.95
N ASN A 1030 23.74 -13.42 31.86
CA ASN A 1030 23.66 -14.33 33.01
C ASN A 1030 25.01 -14.42 33.73
N SER A 1031 26.15 -14.36 33.03
CA SER A 1031 27.50 -14.35 33.63
C SER A 1031 27.74 -13.10 34.45
N HIS A 1032 27.43 -11.92 33.92
CA HIS A 1032 27.51 -10.67 34.69
C HIS A 1032 26.47 -10.60 35.82
N ALA A 1033 25.33 -11.28 35.72
CA ALA A 1033 24.39 -11.42 36.83
C ALA A 1033 24.97 -12.33 37.93
N CYS A 1034 25.49 -13.50 37.58
CA CYS A 1034 26.18 -14.42 38.49
C CYS A 1034 27.33 -13.72 39.24
N GLN A 1035 28.21 -13.03 38.50
CA GLN A 1035 29.32 -12.26 39.07
C GLN A 1035 28.83 -11.19 40.07
N ARG A 1036 27.77 -10.45 39.75
CA ARG A 1036 27.16 -9.48 40.68
C ARG A 1036 26.55 -10.13 41.93
N TRP A 1037 25.97 -11.32 41.83
CA TRP A 1037 25.45 -12.05 42.98
C TRP A 1037 26.55 -12.65 43.86
N LEU A 1038 27.70 -13.01 43.29
CA LEU A 1038 28.89 -13.46 44.01
C LEU A 1038 29.69 -12.31 44.66
N MET A 1039 29.68 -11.12 44.06
CA MET A 1039 30.34 -9.91 44.60
C MET A 1039 29.46 -9.08 45.55
N ALA A 1040 28.19 -9.44 45.75
CA ALA A 1040 27.33 -8.78 46.73
C ALA A 1040 27.75 -9.17 48.16
N GLU A 1041 27.57 -8.27 49.14
CA GLU A 1041 27.79 -8.58 50.55
C GLU A 1041 26.45 -8.72 51.31
N PRO A 1042 26.15 -9.89 51.92
CA PRO A 1042 26.81 -11.19 51.74
C PRO A 1042 26.49 -11.85 50.37
N PRO A 1043 27.36 -12.73 49.84
CA PRO A 1043 27.17 -13.35 48.52
C PRO A 1043 25.90 -14.20 48.42
N ASN A 1044 25.18 -14.07 47.30
CA ASN A 1044 23.94 -14.80 47.04
C ASN A 1044 24.19 -16.04 46.15
N ILE A 1045 24.71 -17.08 46.78
CA ILE A 1045 25.14 -18.33 46.09
C ILE A 1045 23.97 -19.00 45.35
N GLU A 1046 22.78 -19.09 45.95
CA GLU A 1046 21.60 -19.74 45.32
C GLU A 1046 21.20 -19.07 43.99
N ARG A 1047 21.31 -17.74 43.90
CA ARG A 1047 21.06 -17.02 42.63
C ARG A 1047 22.20 -17.14 41.64
N ALA A 1048 23.44 -17.20 42.11
CA ALA A 1048 24.61 -17.43 41.27
C ALA A 1048 24.54 -18.81 40.60
N GLU A 1049 24.24 -19.85 41.37
CA GLU A 1049 24.05 -21.23 40.90
C GLU A 1049 22.92 -21.32 39.85
N LYS A 1050 21.76 -20.74 40.13
CA LYS A 1050 20.64 -20.64 39.18
C LYS A 1050 20.91 -19.76 37.95
N THR A 1051 21.97 -18.95 37.94
CA THR A 1051 22.46 -18.29 36.71
C THR A 1051 23.50 -19.13 35.96
N VAL A 1052 24.29 -19.96 36.65
CA VAL A 1052 25.18 -20.96 36.03
C VAL A 1052 24.38 -22.04 35.30
N GLU A 1053 23.29 -22.56 35.88
CA GLU A 1053 22.38 -23.51 35.20
C GLU A 1053 21.81 -22.94 33.88
N ARG A 1054 21.55 -21.62 33.84
CA ARG A 1054 21.07 -20.94 32.64
C ARG A 1054 22.19 -20.78 31.62
N ILE A 1055 23.37 -20.34 32.04
CA ILE A 1055 24.58 -20.27 31.17
C ILE A 1055 24.83 -21.60 30.47
N ILE A 1056 24.78 -22.73 31.19
CA ILE A 1056 25.00 -24.07 30.62
C ILE A 1056 23.92 -24.41 29.58
N ARG A 1057 22.66 -24.10 29.87
CA ARG A 1057 21.52 -24.33 28.96
C ARG A 1057 21.62 -23.48 27.69
N ASP A 1058 21.88 -22.19 27.85
CA ASP A 1058 21.97 -21.22 26.77
C ASP A 1058 23.18 -21.56 25.87
N ALA A 1059 24.33 -21.95 26.45
CA ALA A 1059 25.51 -22.41 25.71
C ALA A 1059 25.27 -23.70 24.92
N ASN A 1060 24.55 -24.68 25.49
CA ASN A 1060 24.16 -25.90 24.76
C ASN A 1060 23.19 -25.58 23.60
N SER A 1061 22.24 -24.65 23.81
CA SER A 1061 21.34 -24.17 22.76
C SER A 1061 22.11 -23.53 21.59
N ALA A 1062 23.13 -22.72 21.89
CA ALA A 1062 24.03 -22.16 20.87
C ALA A 1062 24.79 -23.24 20.08
N ALA A 1063 25.26 -24.29 20.75
CA ALA A 1063 25.93 -25.42 20.10
C ALA A 1063 24.98 -26.20 19.17
N ASP A 1064 23.73 -26.41 19.58
CA ASP A 1064 22.69 -27.05 18.77
C ASP A 1064 22.30 -26.22 17.53
N VAL A 1065 22.25 -24.88 17.65
CA VAL A 1065 22.07 -23.95 16.53
C VAL A 1065 23.22 -24.10 15.52
N VAL A 1066 24.48 -23.99 15.98
CA VAL A 1066 25.67 -24.16 15.13
C VAL A 1066 25.72 -25.54 14.47
N SER A 1067 25.28 -26.59 15.16
CA SER A 1067 25.21 -27.95 14.61
C SER A 1067 24.23 -28.06 13.44
N ARG A 1068 23.01 -27.48 13.56
CA ARG A 1068 22.02 -27.42 12.47
C ARG A 1068 22.55 -26.63 11.27
N ILE A 1069 23.17 -25.48 11.52
CA ILE A 1069 23.76 -24.62 10.48
C ILE A 1069 24.84 -25.38 9.70
N ARG A 1070 25.72 -26.13 10.39
CA ARG A 1070 26.77 -26.92 9.74
C ARG A 1070 26.25 -28.10 8.91
N ALA A 1071 24.99 -28.50 9.07
CA ALA A 1071 24.35 -29.48 8.21
C ALA A 1071 23.89 -28.87 6.87
N LEU A 1072 23.36 -27.63 6.89
CA LEU A 1072 22.84 -26.94 5.69
C LEU A 1072 23.92 -26.77 4.60
N PHE A 1073 25.14 -26.39 4.99
CA PHE A 1073 26.23 -26.12 4.05
C PHE A 1073 27.01 -27.36 3.58
N LYS A 1074 26.64 -28.57 4.01
CA LYS A 1074 27.39 -29.79 3.64
C LYS A 1074 26.87 -30.42 2.33
N GLN A 1075 26.95 -29.67 1.24
CA GLN A 1075 26.82 -30.22 -0.10
C GLN A 1075 28.10 -30.98 -0.50
N SER A 1076 28.03 -32.31 -0.55
CA SER A 1076 29.00 -33.16 -1.24
C SER A 1076 28.26 -34.07 -2.20
N ILE A 1077 28.40 -33.84 -3.51
CA ILE A 1077 27.69 -34.61 -4.54
C ILE A 1077 28.26 -36.05 -4.63
N ASP A 1078 29.56 -36.22 -4.30
CA ASP A 1078 30.30 -37.49 -4.38
C ASP A 1078 30.01 -38.53 -3.27
N THR A 1079 29.04 -38.31 -2.37
CA THR A 1079 28.74 -39.25 -1.25
C THR A 1079 27.53 -40.17 -1.46
N ARG A 1080 26.99 -40.26 -2.68
CA ARG A 1080 25.91 -41.21 -3.02
C ARG A 1080 26.47 -42.62 -3.23
N ILE A 1081 25.97 -43.59 -2.47
CA ILE A 1081 26.40 -45.00 -2.54
C ILE A 1081 25.17 -45.88 -2.70
N HIS A 1082 25.23 -46.90 -3.56
CA HIS A 1082 24.17 -47.91 -3.69
C HIS A 1082 23.92 -48.61 -2.35
N THR A 1083 22.80 -48.27 -1.71
CA THR A 1083 22.47 -48.62 -0.33
C THR A 1083 21.07 -49.23 -0.28
N ALA A 1084 20.90 -50.31 0.46
CA ALA A 1084 19.57 -50.84 0.75
C ALA A 1084 18.83 -49.88 1.70
N LEU A 1085 17.75 -49.24 1.21
CA LEU A 1085 16.95 -48.27 1.96
C LEU A 1085 16.43 -48.84 3.30
N SER A 1086 16.22 -50.15 3.35
CA SER A 1086 15.84 -50.90 4.55
C SER A 1086 16.84 -50.77 5.71
N SER A 1087 18.15 -50.60 5.44
CA SER A 1087 19.14 -50.31 6.50
C SER A 1087 18.89 -48.93 7.09
N VAL A 1088 18.77 -47.91 6.23
CA VAL A 1088 18.62 -46.50 6.61
C VAL A 1088 17.35 -46.28 7.47
N ILE A 1089 16.26 -46.99 7.13
CA ILE A 1089 14.99 -46.95 7.87
C ILE A 1089 15.09 -47.65 9.22
N ASN A 1090 15.75 -48.81 9.31
CA ASN A 1090 15.97 -49.49 10.58
C ASN A 1090 16.87 -48.68 11.53
N GLU A 1091 17.89 -47.99 10.99
CA GLU A 1091 18.74 -47.07 11.75
C GLU A 1091 17.96 -45.84 12.24
N ALA A 1092 17.17 -45.19 11.39
CA ALA A 1092 16.33 -44.05 11.78
C ALA A 1092 15.33 -44.45 12.88
N ARG A 1093 14.74 -45.65 12.78
CA ARG A 1093 13.90 -46.24 13.84
C ARG A 1093 14.68 -46.46 15.13
N SER A 1094 15.94 -46.89 15.05
CA SER A 1094 16.79 -47.11 16.23
C SER A 1094 17.19 -45.81 16.92
N LEU A 1095 17.50 -44.76 16.15
CA LEU A 1095 17.84 -43.43 16.67
C LEU A 1095 16.62 -42.77 17.36
N MET A 1096 15.42 -42.94 16.79
CA MET A 1096 14.18 -42.42 17.37
C MET A 1096 13.56 -43.31 18.46
N ALA A 1097 14.11 -44.48 18.75
CA ALA A 1097 13.52 -45.43 19.70
C ALA A 1097 13.39 -44.85 21.13
N ASP A 1098 14.44 -44.17 21.60
CA ASP A 1098 14.51 -43.59 22.93
C ASP A 1098 13.54 -42.40 23.10
N GLU A 1099 13.42 -41.57 22.06
CA GLU A 1099 12.53 -40.42 22.05
C GLU A 1099 11.06 -40.81 21.84
N ALA A 1100 10.78 -41.82 21.01
CA ALA A 1100 9.45 -42.43 20.91
C ALA A 1100 9.02 -43.06 22.23
N SER A 1101 9.93 -43.74 22.94
CA SER A 1101 9.69 -44.29 24.27
C SER A 1101 9.31 -43.20 25.29
N ARG A 1102 10.05 -42.09 25.35
CA ARG A 1102 9.72 -40.92 26.19
C ARG A 1102 8.34 -40.34 25.88
N HIS A 1103 7.99 -40.22 24.60
CA HIS A 1103 6.69 -39.72 24.14
C HIS A 1103 5.56 -40.78 24.14
N ARG A 1104 5.84 -42.02 24.58
CA ARG A 1104 4.93 -43.17 24.58
C ARG A 1104 4.34 -43.50 23.20
N VAL A 1105 5.11 -43.29 22.15
CA VAL A 1105 4.73 -43.57 20.75
C VAL A 1105 5.25 -44.96 20.36
N LYS A 1106 4.39 -45.81 19.79
CA LYS A 1106 4.79 -47.08 19.20
C LYS A 1106 5.17 -46.88 17.73
N MET A 1107 6.25 -47.52 17.27
CA MET A 1107 6.62 -47.58 15.85
C MET A 1107 6.34 -48.99 15.28
N ASP A 1108 5.47 -49.08 14.28
CA ASP A 1108 5.27 -50.26 13.42
C ASP A 1108 5.99 -50.02 12.09
N VAL A 1109 6.76 -51.00 11.60
CA VAL A 1109 7.59 -50.83 10.38
C VAL A 1109 7.46 -52.06 9.50
N LYS A 1110 7.05 -51.86 8.25
CA LYS A 1110 6.80 -52.91 7.25
C LYS A 1110 7.55 -52.57 5.98
N ILE A 1111 8.42 -53.46 5.55
CA ILE A 1111 9.31 -53.28 4.42
C ILE A 1111 9.12 -54.49 3.52
N ASP A 1112 8.81 -54.29 2.25
CA ASP A 1112 8.70 -55.39 1.29
C ASP A 1112 10.06 -56.10 1.15
N SER A 1113 10.04 -57.40 0.87
CA SER A 1113 11.24 -58.26 0.91
C SER A 1113 12.15 -58.15 -0.31
N ASP A 1114 11.69 -57.48 -1.38
CA ASP A 1114 12.36 -57.39 -2.68
C ASP A 1114 12.56 -55.92 -3.08
N LEU A 1115 13.39 -55.22 -2.30
CA LEU A 1115 13.79 -53.83 -2.55
C LEU A 1115 15.19 -53.76 -3.17
N PRO A 1116 15.37 -53.11 -4.34
CA PRO A 1116 16.68 -52.95 -4.95
C PRO A 1116 17.58 -51.93 -4.22
N PHE A 1117 18.88 -51.93 -4.56
CA PHE A 1117 19.89 -51.04 -3.98
C PHE A 1117 19.95 -49.69 -4.72
N ILE A 1118 19.57 -48.61 -4.03
CA ILE A 1118 19.44 -47.27 -4.62
C ILE A 1118 20.62 -46.36 -4.29
N ALA A 1119 21.04 -45.51 -5.22
CA ALA A 1119 22.19 -44.63 -5.09
C ALA A 1119 21.85 -43.37 -4.28
N ILE A 1120 22.02 -43.43 -2.96
CA ILE A 1120 21.60 -42.37 -2.02
C ILE A 1120 22.72 -41.90 -1.11
N ASP A 1121 22.65 -40.63 -0.69
CA ASP A 1121 23.35 -40.19 0.52
C ASP A 1121 22.55 -40.66 1.75
N ARG A 1122 23.07 -41.70 2.39
CA ARG A 1122 22.46 -42.36 3.57
C ARG A 1122 22.19 -41.38 4.71
N VAL A 1123 23.01 -40.34 4.90
CA VAL A 1123 22.84 -39.37 6.00
C VAL A 1123 21.68 -38.43 5.69
N GLN A 1124 21.57 -37.95 4.45
CA GLN A 1124 20.49 -37.06 4.04
C GLN A 1124 19.12 -37.77 4.08
N ILE A 1125 19.01 -39.01 3.55
CA ILE A 1125 17.76 -39.78 3.63
C ILE A 1125 17.40 -40.16 5.08
N GLN A 1126 18.39 -40.43 5.94
CA GLN A 1126 18.16 -40.62 7.37
C GLN A 1126 17.63 -39.36 8.07
N GLN A 1127 18.10 -38.17 7.68
CA GLN A 1127 17.61 -36.89 8.17
C GLN A 1127 16.14 -36.64 7.76
N VAL A 1128 15.74 -36.98 6.52
CA VAL A 1128 14.33 -36.94 6.09
C VAL A 1128 13.46 -37.81 6.99
N LEU A 1129 13.85 -39.08 7.17
CA LEU A 1129 13.12 -40.04 7.99
C LEU A 1129 12.98 -39.56 9.44
N ILE A 1130 14.06 -39.10 10.06
CA ILE A 1130 14.07 -38.58 11.44
C ILE A 1130 13.14 -37.36 11.57
N ASN A 1131 13.20 -36.41 10.65
CA ASN A 1131 12.35 -35.22 10.68
C ASN A 1131 10.86 -35.55 10.53
N LEU A 1132 10.51 -36.47 9.62
CA LEU A 1132 9.11 -36.90 9.42
C LEU A 1132 8.58 -37.69 10.63
N ILE A 1133 9.37 -38.64 11.17
CA ILE A 1133 9.02 -39.38 12.39
C ILE A 1133 8.82 -38.41 13.56
N ARG A 1134 9.76 -37.47 13.79
CA ARG A 1134 9.67 -36.47 14.85
C ARG A 1134 8.46 -35.56 14.71
N ASN A 1135 8.16 -35.07 13.50
CA ASN A 1135 6.97 -34.26 13.26
C ASN A 1135 5.67 -35.02 13.59
N GLY A 1136 5.59 -36.33 13.27
CA GLY A 1136 4.48 -37.19 13.67
C GLY A 1136 4.38 -37.42 15.19
N MET A 1137 5.52 -37.53 15.89
CA MET A 1137 5.55 -37.62 17.36
C MET A 1137 5.04 -36.33 18.01
N ASP A 1138 5.54 -35.17 17.58
CA ASP A 1138 5.12 -33.85 18.05
C ASP A 1138 3.60 -33.65 17.86
N ALA A 1139 3.08 -33.99 16.67
CA ALA A 1139 1.66 -33.86 16.33
C ALA A 1139 0.74 -34.74 17.19
N MET A 1140 1.24 -35.88 17.69
CA MET A 1140 0.52 -36.74 18.64
C MET A 1140 0.71 -36.34 20.11
N GLY A 1141 1.50 -35.31 20.40
CA GLY A 1141 1.87 -34.89 21.77
C GLY A 1141 0.67 -34.59 22.69
N ALA A 1142 -0.44 -34.11 22.13
CA ALA A 1142 -1.68 -33.78 22.86
C ALA A 1142 -2.67 -34.95 23.04
N ILE A 1143 -2.46 -36.10 22.37
CA ILE A 1143 -3.43 -37.20 22.34
C ILE A 1143 -3.08 -38.23 23.42
N SER A 1144 -4.00 -38.62 24.30
CA SER A 1144 -3.72 -39.56 25.40
C SER A 1144 -3.43 -40.99 24.92
N ASP A 1145 -4.23 -41.49 23.96
CA ASP A 1145 -4.32 -42.91 23.63
C ASP A 1145 -4.08 -43.22 22.14
N ASP A 1146 -3.51 -44.41 21.89
CA ASP A 1146 -3.26 -44.98 20.56
C ASP A 1146 -2.27 -44.13 19.69
N ARG A 1147 -1.16 -43.72 20.33
CA ARG A 1147 0.00 -43.08 19.67
C ARG A 1147 0.80 -44.10 18.85
N LEU A 1148 0.60 -44.11 17.53
CA LEU A 1148 1.27 -45.01 16.59
C LEU A 1148 1.87 -44.23 15.41
N ILE A 1149 3.14 -44.50 15.11
CA ILE A 1149 3.75 -44.21 13.80
C ILE A 1149 3.87 -45.53 13.05
N GLY A 1150 3.30 -45.59 11.84
CA GLY A 1150 3.49 -46.67 10.90
C GLY A 1150 4.42 -46.23 9.77
N ILE A 1151 5.49 -46.98 9.51
CA ILE A 1151 6.35 -46.80 8.34
C ILE A 1151 6.11 -47.98 7.40
N ARG A 1152 5.83 -47.71 6.12
CA ARG A 1152 5.70 -48.74 5.08
C ARG A 1152 6.62 -48.43 3.91
N VAL A 1153 7.29 -49.46 3.38
CA VAL A 1153 8.16 -49.34 2.19
C VAL A 1153 7.74 -50.37 1.15
N ARG A 1154 7.51 -49.92 -0.08
CA ARG A 1154 7.16 -50.77 -1.24
C ARG A 1154 8.04 -50.50 -2.45
N HIS A 1155 8.21 -51.51 -3.30
CA HIS A 1155 8.73 -51.34 -4.66
C HIS A 1155 7.55 -51.15 -5.63
N MET A 1156 7.60 -50.11 -6.46
CA MET A 1156 6.50 -49.66 -7.32
C MET A 1156 7.06 -49.28 -8.71
N GLY A 1157 7.30 -50.28 -9.56
CA GLY A 1157 7.82 -50.06 -10.92
C GLY A 1157 9.30 -49.68 -10.91
N ASP A 1158 9.61 -48.42 -11.20
CA ASP A 1158 10.95 -47.83 -11.24
C ASP A 1158 11.31 -47.02 -9.97
N VAL A 1159 10.41 -46.97 -8.98
CA VAL A 1159 10.61 -46.25 -7.70
C VAL A 1159 10.36 -47.12 -6.46
N ILE A 1160 11.08 -46.83 -5.38
CA ILE A 1160 10.77 -47.30 -4.03
C ILE A 1160 9.96 -46.21 -3.32
N GLN A 1161 8.75 -46.56 -2.87
CA GLN A 1161 7.84 -45.67 -2.14
C GLN A 1161 7.91 -45.93 -0.63
N THR A 1162 8.06 -44.87 0.17
CA THR A 1162 8.07 -44.91 1.64
C THR A 1162 6.95 -44.03 2.20
N GLU A 1163 5.98 -44.66 2.88
CA GLU A 1163 4.90 -44.02 3.64
C GLU A 1163 5.31 -43.88 5.12
N ILE A 1164 5.16 -42.70 5.72
CA ILE A 1164 5.28 -42.46 7.17
C ILE A 1164 3.94 -41.90 7.67
N ARG A 1165 3.22 -42.67 8.46
CA ARG A 1165 1.84 -42.40 8.90
C ARG A 1165 1.74 -42.22 10.41
N ASP A 1166 1.12 -41.15 10.87
CA ASP A 1166 0.77 -40.91 12.27
C ASP A 1166 -0.74 -41.11 12.57
N ARG A 1167 -1.13 -40.88 13.82
CA ARG A 1167 -2.52 -40.82 14.32
C ARG A 1167 -2.83 -39.51 15.05
N GLY A 1168 -2.17 -38.42 14.65
CA GLY A 1168 -2.34 -37.05 15.14
C GLY A 1168 -3.68 -36.41 14.74
N PRO A 1169 -3.84 -35.09 14.88
CA PRO A 1169 -5.04 -34.38 14.42
C PRO A 1169 -5.19 -34.35 12.89
N GLY A 1170 -4.11 -34.62 12.14
CA GLY A 1170 -4.06 -34.48 10.68
C GLY A 1170 -3.39 -33.19 10.23
N ILE A 1171 -3.44 -32.90 8.93
CA ILE A 1171 -2.90 -31.69 8.30
C ILE A 1171 -4.06 -30.88 7.72
N GLU A 1172 -4.04 -29.57 7.93
CA GLU A 1172 -5.04 -28.61 7.44
C GLU A 1172 -4.66 -28.02 6.06
N PHE A 1173 -3.35 -27.82 5.80
CA PHE A 1173 -2.82 -27.21 4.58
C PHE A 1173 -1.73 -28.08 3.89
N PRO A 1174 -2.07 -29.27 3.34
CA PRO A 1174 -1.08 -30.25 2.86
C PRO A 1174 -0.17 -29.76 1.72
N GLU A 1175 -0.63 -28.81 0.90
CA GLU A 1175 0.19 -28.14 -0.12
C GLU A 1175 1.29 -27.26 0.53
N ARG A 1176 0.90 -26.46 1.52
CA ARG A 1176 1.70 -25.33 2.06
C ARG A 1176 2.70 -25.72 3.13
N ILE A 1177 2.51 -26.85 3.80
CA ILE A 1177 3.43 -27.34 4.85
C ILE A 1177 4.87 -27.63 4.38
N PHE A 1178 5.13 -27.58 3.07
CA PHE A 1178 6.47 -27.71 2.49
C PHE A 1178 7.07 -26.36 2.02
N GLU A 1179 6.35 -25.25 2.17
CA GLU A 1179 6.88 -23.90 1.93
C GLU A 1179 7.96 -23.56 2.98
N PRO A 1180 9.09 -22.94 2.60
CA PRO A 1180 10.02 -22.37 3.58
C PRO A 1180 9.31 -21.42 4.55
N PHE A 1181 9.69 -21.49 5.83
CA PHE A 1181 9.12 -20.70 6.94
C PHE A 1181 7.63 -20.92 7.27
N PHE A 1182 6.86 -21.71 6.50
CA PHE A 1182 5.48 -22.04 6.85
C PHE A 1182 5.39 -23.02 8.03
N THR A 1183 4.59 -22.69 9.04
CA THR A 1183 4.54 -23.43 10.31
C THR A 1183 3.17 -23.35 10.98
N THR A 1184 2.79 -24.43 11.67
CA THR A 1184 1.60 -24.49 12.55
C THR A 1184 1.97 -24.71 14.03
N LYS A 1185 3.27 -24.67 14.36
CA LYS A 1185 3.80 -24.83 15.73
C LYS A 1185 4.30 -23.47 16.23
N GLU A 1186 3.83 -23.01 17.40
CA GLU A 1186 4.18 -21.70 17.99
C GLU A 1186 5.70 -21.43 18.08
N ASN A 1187 6.52 -22.49 18.24
CA ASN A 1187 7.99 -22.40 18.32
C ASN A 1187 8.70 -23.14 17.18
N GLY A 1188 8.02 -23.41 16.06
CA GLY A 1188 8.60 -24.11 14.90
C GLY A 1188 8.90 -23.14 13.74
N MET A 1189 10.11 -23.17 13.20
CA MET A 1189 10.56 -22.25 12.13
C MET A 1189 10.14 -22.65 10.70
N GLY A 1190 9.25 -23.65 10.54
CA GLY A 1190 8.76 -24.15 9.24
C GLY A 1190 9.75 -24.92 8.36
N MET A 1191 11.03 -24.54 8.33
CA MET A 1191 12.04 -25.05 7.40
C MET A 1191 12.21 -26.58 7.37
N GLY A 1192 11.86 -27.29 8.45
CA GLY A 1192 12.10 -28.73 8.58
C GLY A 1192 11.46 -29.60 7.48
N LEU A 1193 10.26 -29.24 7.01
CA LEU A 1193 9.58 -29.99 5.93
C LEU A 1193 10.05 -29.56 4.53
N ALA A 1194 10.34 -28.27 4.33
CA ALA A 1194 10.98 -27.78 3.10
C ALA A 1194 12.35 -28.45 2.86
N ILE A 1195 13.18 -28.61 3.90
CA ILE A 1195 14.44 -29.34 3.86
C ILE A 1195 14.21 -30.82 3.49
N CYS A 1196 13.19 -31.47 4.07
CA CYS A 1196 12.86 -32.85 3.70
C CYS A 1196 12.49 -32.99 2.22
N ARG A 1197 11.73 -32.02 1.68
CA ARG A 1197 11.32 -31.98 0.27
C ARG A 1197 12.53 -31.87 -0.65
N SER A 1198 13.37 -30.86 -0.39
CA SER A 1198 14.59 -30.60 -1.16
C SER A 1198 15.56 -31.79 -1.16
N ILE A 1199 15.76 -32.47 -0.02
CA ILE A 1199 16.61 -33.67 0.04
C ILE A 1199 16.06 -34.81 -0.83
N VAL A 1200 14.74 -35.05 -0.81
CA VAL A 1200 14.10 -36.10 -1.61
C VAL A 1200 14.19 -35.78 -3.10
N GLU A 1201 13.89 -34.54 -3.48
CA GLU A 1201 13.93 -34.05 -4.87
C GLU A 1201 15.38 -34.08 -5.43
N LEU A 1202 16.40 -33.75 -4.61
CA LEU A 1202 17.82 -33.91 -4.98
C LEU A 1202 18.22 -35.36 -5.29
N HIS A 1203 17.49 -36.36 -4.77
CA HIS A 1203 17.70 -37.78 -5.07
C HIS A 1203 16.86 -38.29 -6.25
N GLY A 1204 16.24 -37.40 -7.03
CA GLY A 1204 15.31 -37.77 -8.11
C GLY A 1204 13.96 -38.30 -7.61
N GLY A 1205 13.66 -38.10 -6.32
CA GLY A 1205 12.42 -38.50 -5.67
C GLY A 1205 11.36 -37.39 -5.65
N ARG A 1206 10.20 -37.70 -5.06
CA ARG A 1206 9.15 -36.72 -4.74
C ARG A 1206 8.64 -36.95 -3.32
N LEU A 1207 8.39 -35.89 -2.56
CA LEU A 1207 7.75 -35.92 -1.23
C LEU A 1207 6.39 -35.20 -1.28
N TRP A 1208 5.38 -35.77 -0.62
CA TRP A 1208 4.06 -35.15 -0.42
C TRP A 1208 3.41 -35.61 0.89
N ALA A 1209 2.22 -35.10 1.22
CA ALA A 1209 1.46 -35.50 2.39
C ALA A 1209 -0.05 -35.58 2.14
N GLU A 1210 -0.71 -36.48 2.86
CA GLU A 1210 -2.13 -36.80 2.76
C GLU A 1210 -2.78 -36.82 4.15
N LYS A 1211 -4.06 -36.45 4.24
CA LYS A 1211 -4.87 -36.54 5.47
C LYS A 1211 -5.48 -37.94 5.61
N ASN A 1212 -5.37 -38.53 6.80
CA ASN A 1212 -5.99 -39.81 7.11
C ASN A 1212 -7.37 -39.64 7.76
N GLU A 1213 -8.35 -40.37 7.25
CA GLU A 1213 -9.60 -40.63 7.98
C GLU A 1213 -9.45 -41.85 8.92
N PRO A 1214 -10.05 -41.84 10.13
CA PRO A 1214 -10.74 -40.71 10.77
C PRO A 1214 -9.80 -39.74 11.51
N ARG A 1215 -8.48 -40.01 11.58
CA ARG A 1215 -7.46 -39.10 12.15
C ARG A 1215 -6.05 -39.41 11.65
N GLY A 1216 -5.18 -38.40 11.71
CA GLY A 1216 -3.73 -38.46 11.43
C GLY A 1216 -3.33 -37.98 10.04
N ALA A 1217 -2.04 -38.03 9.75
CA ALA A 1217 -1.47 -37.73 8.43
C ALA A 1217 -0.55 -38.84 7.92
N THR A 1218 -0.34 -38.88 6.61
CA THR A 1218 0.63 -39.76 5.94
C THR A 1218 1.53 -38.90 5.07
N PHE A 1219 2.83 -38.88 5.37
CA PHE A 1219 3.86 -38.30 4.53
C PHE A 1219 4.44 -39.40 3.66
N THR A 1220 4.45 -39.22 2.34
CA THR A 1220 4.89 -40.24 1.39
C THR A 1220 6.01 -39.68 0.53
N PHE A 1221 7.11 -40.42 0.39
CA PHE A 1221 8.15 -40.10 -0.57
C PHE A 1221 8.54 -41.27 -1.47
N THR A 1222 8.94 -40.98 -2.69
CA THR A 1222 9.55 -41.94 -3.64
C THR A 1222 11.03 -41.68 -3.81
N LEU A 1223 11.80 -42.73 -4.16
CA LEU A 1223 13.19 -42.66 -4.61
C LEU A 1223 13.38 -43.60 -5.82
N PRO A 1224 14.04 -43.17 -6.91
CA PRO A 1224 14.21 -43.99 -8.12
C PRO A 1224 15.19 -45.15 -7.91
N VAL A 1225 14.98 -46.23 -8.66
CA VAL A 1225 15.83 -47.43 -8.64
C VAL A 1225 17.08 -47.24 -9.47
N GLU A 1226 16.93 -46.72 -10.69
CA GLU A 1226 18.01 -46.26 -11.55
C GLU A 1226 17.78 -44.78 -11.88
N MET A 1227 18.80 -43.95 -11.74
CA MET A 1227 18.72 -42.57 -12.23
C MET A 1227 18.88 -42.58 -13.74
N LYS A 1228 17.82 -42.23 -14.48
CA LYS A 1228 17.99 -41.69 -15.83
C LYS A 1228 18.89 -40.47 -15.73
N ALA A 1229 20.03 -40.48 -16.43
CA ALA A 1229 20.87 -39.30 -16.54
C ALA A 1229 20.08 -38.21 -17.27
N ALA A 1230 19.91 -37.05 -16.64
CA ALA A 1230 19.40 -35.87 -17.32
C ALA A 1230 20.47 -35.35 -18.29
N GLN A 1231 20.04 -34.96 -19.48
CA GLN A 1231 20.79 -34.09 -20.39
C GLN A 1231 20.52 -32.63 -20.01
#